data_AF-A0A9D5JU06-F1
#
_entry.id   AF-A0A9D5JU06-F1
#
_cell.length_a   1.000
_cell.length_b   1.000
_cell.length_c   1.000
_cell.angle_alpha   90.00
_cell.angle_beta   90.00
_cell.angle_gamma   90.00
#
_symmetry.space_group_name_H-M   'P 1'
#
loop_
_entity.id
_entity.type
_entity.pdbx_description
1 polymer ?
#
loop_
_entity_poly.entity_id
_entity_poly.type
_entity_poly.pdbx_seq_one_letter_code
_entity_poly.pdbx_strand_id
1 'polypeptide(L)'
;MKYLHSVCIVLIAGTCIGLFVALESFAVLRTYATPTDSDILWELVPLSRLGGYIFGANGLLLIFWGLYAFIAARLTGIAFTNSLRRDAYTYLPFWLLALALLPFNTFLTHVTEGFLLFSPHSLGYLLLLLASLGVYHLKAHNLQHQSPGANRSSLQVSVNQVPTWRIKVVIFLLSLGIYWVVGYRVTTQLDPTGDEPHYLLIAHSLLHDQDLEILNNYTQQDYLAFYGHELDPHVSFGKGHTIYPGHPIGLPVLLIPFYALKGRQGAVLGMNILAALLAVQIYLLAFAMTRRRGLALVLWGVTCFTPPLLLYSSQMYPEIPSALLLAVAYRYISVQPKKPPGQEMIIGACLAILPWLQQRMILPAVVLLACYSVRPSFISRMALRARRSQRFVEFLPILLFGLSGLLLAGFYYALYGNPLPSAPYHSTAINSVFSLDIFLKEGMLGLLLDQEGGLLLHAPHYLLFFAGLAVLVRRHRSQALWLLVLIASIYLPCAGFTLNWRGAWSPVARYMVALTPLLAIPIAVMLHHARRQCIFYTFGFLSIISLYWSYLFLKTPFFAIMQGNGRDTTLAYSSRLIDFTRYVPSFPAKLSGDALLIGLWVLFIAGFSVVMYRAVRTETHAVSTLSQRDRHTSSPEQKMRAQILTVFRWYGVLIGLVLIFTTLVEHWEQNTSMPHLNTNRQLRTLWPRIDSLAFSEQRLLHERPLSQQTFRFEYLQKERHGEVNQEGERFLVTGPHDPFPRGRYTALFSLTVEENPGPSNEPLARLEVVTRNGTQAWAQKTLYGSGVSPGSVHVCALPFELPVDVADLETRVYFYNRVPLRVQKIRIEPDLGDWYYTDALSALEAEQYATARILATRTAAASESVLGAYLHGVVEHLVGNRQHAQTIFENMPDVTPYAADVHYRLGAIAYAQRNLHTAQQHLEEAIRLLPTHIEAWKTLKEVYQARGLDQQVSRVEHILETLYTPKYPAAVNFGNQIMFLGYSVQNISPGLLHLEYYWRALVPLRKDYVFFVHFEGQAISFQHDHAPHVLDPLSDEPSLYPTSHWQPGELIHEAFYLAAPPGTFSIQLGVWDPEQTRQRLPVIAAQAGTASSRSRKIHLPTVTIR
;
A
#
# COMPACT_ATOMS: atom_id res chain seq x y z
N MET A 1 16.14 -61.98 -1.66
CA MET A 1 16.99 -60.81 -1.33
C MET A 1 16.80 -59.61 -2.28
N LYS A 2 17.09 -59.71 -3.59
CA LYS A 2 17.03 -58.55 -4.52
C LYS A 2 15.63 -57.89 -4.66
N TYR A 3 14.55 -58.65 -4.56
CA TYR A 3 13.17 -58.12 -4.63
C TYR A 3 12.70 -57.46 -3.33
N LEU A 4 13.18 -57.95 -2.18
CA LEU A 4 12.91 -57.37 -0.87
C LEU A 4 13.41 -55.93 -0.81
N HIS A 5 14.60 -55.69 -1.38
CA HIS A 5 15.19 -54.36 -1.49
C HIS A 5 14.34 -53.38 -2.33
N SER A 6 13.78 -53.82 -3.46
CA SER A 6 12.90 -52.99 -4.30
C SER A 6 11.59 -52.63 -3.59
N VAL A 7 11.00 -53.59 -2.86
CA VAL A 7 9.78 -53.35 -2.05
C VAL A 7 10.08 -52.35 -0.94
N CYS A 8 11.21 -52.50 -0.22
CA CYS A 8 11.61 -51.55 0.82
C CYS A 8 11.76 -50.11 0.30
N ILE A 9 12.33 -49.91 -0.90
CA ILE A 9 12.51 -48.57 -1.47
C ILE A 9 11.16 -47.87 -1.68
N VAL A 10 10.18 -48.59 -2.25
CA VAL A 10 8.85 -48.06 -2.53
C VAL A 10 8.07 -47.81 -1.25
N LEU A 11 8.19 -48.70 -0.26
CA LEU A 11 7.58 -48.53 1.06
C LEU A 11 8.15 -47.33 1.82
N ILE A 12 9.47 -47.13 1.75
CA ILE A 12 10.07 -45.95 2.38
C ILE A 12 9.61 -44.68 1.67
N ALA A 13 9.54 -44.68 0.33
CA ALA A 13 8.99 -43.54 -0.42
C ALA A 13 7.52 -43.23 -0.06
N GLY A 14 6.68 -44.25 0.11
CA GLY A 14 5.28 -44.08 0.53
C GLY A 14 5.15 -43.58 1.96
N THR A 15 6.01 -44.07 2.84
CA THR A 15 6.09 -43.58 4.22
C THR A 15 6.53 -42.11 4.27
N CYS A 16 7.47 -41.70 3.42
CA CYS A 16 7.89 -40.29 3.32
C CYS A 16 6.75 -39.36 2.87
N ILE A 17 5.96 -39.78 1.88
CA ILE A 17 4.81 -39.00 1.40
C ILE A 17 3.69 -38.97 2.45
N GLY A 18 3.39 -40.09 3.09
CA GLY A 18 2.38 -40.15 4.15
C GLY A 18 2.75 -39.28 5.35
N LEU A 19 4.02 -39.29 5.75
CA LEU A 19 4.54 -38.43 6.81
C LEU A 19 4.45 -36.94 6.42
N PHE A 20 4.80 -36.60 5.18
CA PHE A 20 4.67 -35.24 4.64
C PHE A 20 3.22 -34.71 4.74
N VAL A 21 2.25 -35.47 4.22
CA VAL A 21 0.83 -35.09 4.23
C VAL A 21 0.28 -34.99 5.66
N ALA A 22 0.71 -35.90 6.55
CA ALA A 22 0.32 -35.87 7.94
C ALA A 22 0.84 -34.59 8.63
N LEU A 23 2.15 -34.30 8.52
CA LEU A 23 2.79 -33.11 9.11
C LEU A 23 2.14 -31.78 8.66
N GLU A 24 1.82 -31.64 7.37
CA GLU A 24 1.11 -30.46 6.85
C GLU A 24 -0.33 -30.34 7.39
N SER A 25 -1.03 -31.46 7.56
CA SER A 25 -2.38 -31.47 8.12
C SER A 25 -2.43 -31.01 9.59
N PHE A 26 -1.31 -31.11 10.33
CA PHE A 26 -1.20 -30.61 11.71
C PHE A 26 -1.07 -29.08 11.79
N ALA A 27 -0.42 -28.43 10.81
CA ALA A 27 -0.25 -26.97 10.79
C ALA A 27 -1.58 -26.21 10.58
N VAL A 28 -2.54 -26.83 9.87
CA VAL A 28 -3.88 -26.28 9.62
C VAL A 28 -4.76 -26.31 10.88
N LEU A 29 -4.56 -27.26 11.80
CA LEU A 29 -5.33 -27.34 13.06
C LEU A 29 -4.94 -26.24 14.07
N ARG A 30 -3.72 -25.69 13.98
CA ARG A 30 -3.25 -24.56 14.82
C ARG A 30 -3.95 -23.23 14.54
N THR A 31 -4.62 -23.07 13.40
CA THR A 31 -5.30 -21.80 13.05
C THR A 31 -6.73 -21.69 13.57
N TYR A 32 -7.28 -22.76 14.19
CA TYR A 32 -8.68 -22.81 14.62
C TYR A 32 -8.91 -23.14 16.10
N ALA A 33 -7.87 -23.23 16.92
CA ALA A 33 -8.03 -23.53 18.35
C ALA A 33 -7.21 -22.59 19.23
N THR A 34 -7.90 -21.76 20.01
CA THR A 34 -7.37 -21.28 21.30
C THR A 34 -7.52 -22.42 22.30
N PRO A 35 -6.42 -23.05 22.75
CA PRO A 35 -6.08 -22.95 24.17
C PRO A 35 -4.57 -23.04 24.48
N THR A 36 -4.26 -22.85 25.76
CA THR A 36 -2.95 -22.88 26.45
C THR A 36 -1.98 -23.97 25.99
N ASP A 37 -0.70 -23.59 25.86
CA ASP A 37 0.38 -24.28 25.16
C ASP A 37 0.79 -25.68 25.66
N SER A 38 0.23 -26.22 26.75
CA SER A 38 0.64 -27.52 27.30
C SER A 38 -0.19 -28.71 26.85
N ASP A 39 -1.47 -28.52 26.50
CA ASP A 39 -2.40 -29.65 26.24
C ASP A 39 -2.44 -30.07 24.76
N ILE A 40 -2.02 -29.19 23.84
CA ILE A 40 -1.98 -29.43 22.39
C ILE A 40 -0.93 -30.51 22.00
N LEU A 41 0.16 -30.63 22.76
CA LEU A 41 1.20 -31.62 22.47
C LEU A 41 0.76 -33.06 22.78
N TRP A 42 -0.26 -33.24 23.63
CA TRP A 42 -0.81 -34.55 23.97
C TRP A 42 -2.12 -34.89 23.25
N GLU A 43 -2.81 -33.90 22.66
CA GLU A 43 -3.90 -34.12 21.68
C GLU A 43 -3.40 -34.34 20.24
N LEU A 44 -2.19 -34.91 20.07
CA LEU A 44 -1.79 -35.45 18.78
C LEU A 44 -2.85 -36.47 18.34
N VAL A 45 -3.56 -36.12 17.27
CA VAL A 45 -4.44 -36.98 16.47
C VAL A 45 -4.08 -38.45 16.68
N PRO A 46 -5.02 -39.32 17.08
CA PRO A 46 -4.69 -40.69 17.48
C PRO A 46 -3.79 -41.33 16.42
N LEU A 47 -2.72 -42.01 16.85
CA LEU A 47 -1.73 -42.72 16.01
C LEU A 47 -2.36 -43.44 14.80
N SER A 48 -3.64 -43.82 14.92
CA SER A 48 -4.50 -44.34 13.85
C SER A 48 -4.62 -43.45 12.60
N ARG A 49 -4.72 -42.11 12.67
CA ARG A 49 -4.82 -41.26 11.46
C ARG A 49 -3.46 -41.04 10.79
N LEU A 50 -2.39 -40.88 11.55
CA LEU A 50 -1.02 -40.86 11.01
C LEU A 50 -0.72 -42.20 10.31
N GLY A 51 -1.08 -43.30 10.98
CA GLY A 51 -1.09 -44.64 10.39
C GLY A 51 -1.92 -44.70 9.13
N GLY A 52 -3.10 -44.07 9.09
CA GLY A 52 -3.97 -43.97 7.92
C GLY A 52 -3.34 -43.30 6.72
N TYR A 53 -2.69 -42.13 6.88
CA TYR A 53 -1.99 -41.44 5.79
C TYR A 53 -0.80 -42.23 5.26
N ILE A 54 0.01 -42.79 6.15
CA ILE A 54 1.16 -43.63 5.80
C ILE A 54 0.69 -44.90 5.08
N PHE A 55 -0.33 -45.57 5.60
CA PHE A 55 -0.88 -46.79 5.00
C PHE A 55 -1.51 -46.50 3.64
N GLY A 56 -2.29 -45.43 3.52
CA GLY A 56 -2.88 -44.99 2.26
C GLY A 56 -1.83 -44.64 1.20
N ALA A 57 -0.81 -43.87 1.57
CA ALA A 57 0.29 -43.50 0.65
C ALA A 57 1.10 -44.72 0.19
N ASN A 58 1.42 -45.64 1.10
CA ASN A 58 2.10 -46.90 0.77
C ASN A 58 1.25 -47.79 -0.15
N GLY A 59 -0.05 -47.94 0.16
CA GLY A 59 -0.98 -48.71 -0.66
C GLY A 59 -1.09 -48.16 -2.08
N LEU A 60 -1.28 -46.85 -2.22
CA LEU A 60 -1.33 -46.18 -3.53
C LEU A 60 -0.03 -46.35 -4.32
N LEU A 61 1.12 -46.17 -3.67
CA LEU A 61 2.42 -46.32 -4.34
C LEU A 61 2.71 -47.75 -4.78
N LEU A 62 2.34 -48.75 -3.99
CA LEU A 62 2.47 -50.17 -4.38
C LEU A 62 1.57 -50.50 -5.58
N ILE A 63 0.33 -49.98 -5.59
CA ILE A 63 -0.59 -50.12 -6.73
C ILE A 63 -0.01 -49.45 -7.99
N PHE A 64 0.45 -48.20 -7.87
CA PHE A 64 1.04 -47.48 -9.01
C PHE A 64 2.33 -48.12 -9.52
N TRP A 65 3.19 -48.59 -8.62
CA TRP A 65 4.42 -49.31 -8.96
C TRP A 65 4.11 -50.61 -9.72
N GLY A 66 3.16 -51.41 -9.22
CA GLY A 66 2.70 -52.64 -9.87
C GLY A 66 2.06 -52.39 -11.23
N LEU A 67 1.15 -51.41 -11.32
CA LEU A 67 0.46 -51.05 -12.56
C LEU A 67 1.44 -50.52 -13.61
N TYR A 68 2.35 -49.63 -13.22
CA TYR A 68 3.37 -49.11 -14.12
C TYR A 68 4.30 -50.22 -14.62
N ALA A 69 4.79 -51.09 -13.72
CA ALA A 69 5.65 -52.20 -14.11
C ALA A 69 4.92 -53.20 -15.03
N PHE A 70 3.60 -53.38 -14.85
CA PHE A 70 2.79 -54.25 -15.70
C PHE A 70 2.64 -53.67 -17.10
N ILE A 71 2.31 -52.38 -17.20
CA ILE A 71 2.21 -51.65 -18.46
C ILE A 71 3.58 -51.63 -19.15
N ALA A 72 4.64 -51.29 -18.43
CA ALA A 72 6.00 -51.26 -18.96
C ALA A 72 6.45 -52.64 -19.45
N ALA A 73 6.18 -53.72 -18.70
CA ALA A 73 6.48 -55.09 -19.11
C ALA A 73 5.72 -55.50 -20.38
N ARG A 74 4.44 -55.12 -20.51
CA ARG A 74 3.64 -55.37 -21.72
C ARG A 74 4.14 -54.59 -22.92
N LEU A 75 4.52 -53.33 -22.75
CA LEU A 75 5.01 -52.46 -23.83
C LEU A 75 6.43 -52.82 -24.28
N THR A 76 7.24 -53.41 -23.40
CA THR A 76 8.67 -53.64 -23.63
C THR A 76 9.04 -55.11 -23.72
N GLY A 77 8.12 -56.05 -23.49
CA GLY A 77 8.42 -57.49 -23.55
C GLY A 77 9.41 -57.98 -22.49
N ILE A 78 9.83 -57.14 -21.55
CA ILE A 78 10.67 -57.53 -20.42
C ILE A 78 9.81 -58.25 -19.37
N ALA A 79 10.35 -59.31 -18.75
CA ALA A 79 9.68 -59.99 -17.64
C ALA A 79 9.22 -58.98 -16.56
N PHE A 80 7.95 -59.08 -16.16
CA PHE A 80 7.32 -58.19 -15.18
C PHE A 80 8.14 -57.99 -13.90
N THR A 81 8.75 -59.08 -13.41
CA THR A 81 9.66 -59.08 -12.25
C THR A 81 10.89 -58.19 -12.43
N ASN A 82 11.45 -58.12 -13.64
CA ASN A 82 12.58 -57.25 -13.95
C ASN A 82 12.16 -55.77 -14.10
N SER A 83 10.94 -55.52 -14.59
CA SER A 83 10.37 -54.17 -14.67
C SER A 83 10.13 -53.60 -13.28
N LEU A 84 9.53 -54.38 -12.37
CA LEU A 84 9.35 -54.03 -10.95
C LEU A 84 10.67 -53.61 -10.30
N ARG A 85 11.71 -54.44 -10.43
CA ARG A 85 13.02 -54.18 -9.81
C ARG A 85 13.64 -52.87 -10.30
N ARG A 86 13.52 -52.53 -11.58
CA ARG A 86 14.11 -51.30 -12.16
C ARG A 86 13.31 -50.06 -11.83
N ASP A 87 11.98 -50.18 -11.77
CA ASP A 87 11.09 -49.05 -11.49
C ASP A 87 11.12 -48.60 -10.03
N ALA A 88 11.40 -49.50 -9.09
CA ALA A 88 11.47 -49.16 -7.66
C ALA A 88 12.43 -47.99 -7.37
N TYR A 89 13.54 -47.90 -8.08
CA TYR A 89 14.53 -46.82 -7.93
C TYR A 89 14.05 -45.46 -8.43
N THR A 90 12.96 -45.39 -9.21
CA THR A 90 12.39 -44.12 -9.67
C THR A 90 11.73 -43.33 -8.53
N TYR A 91 11.41 -43.99 -7.42
CA TYR A 91 10.77 -43.41 -6.24
C TYR A 91 11.78 -42.86 -5.20
N LEU A 92 13.09 -43.01 -5.43
CA LEU A 92 14.14 -42.45 -4.59
C LEU A 92 14.04 -40.93 -4.33
N PRO A 93 13.54 -40.07 -5.26
CA PRO A 93 13.37 -38.64 -4.97
C PRO A 93 12.45 -38.36 -3.76
N PHE A 94 11.53 -39.26 -3.42
CA PHE A 94 10.72 -39.14 -2.21
C PHE A 94 11.49 -39.41 -0.91
N TRP A 95 12.67 -40.05 -0.94
CA TRP A 95 13.55 -40.12 0.23
C TRP A 95 14.23 -38.78 0.53
N LEU A 96 14.54 -37.99 -0.50
CA LEU A 96 15.08 -36.64 -0.32
C LEU A 96 14.05 -35.72 0.34
N LEU A 97 12.75 -35.96 0.12
CA LEU A 97 11.68 -35.31 0.87
C LEU A 97 11.83 -35.58 2.38
N ALA A 98 12.11 -36.81 2.81
CA ALA A 98 12.35 -37.11 4.23
C ALA A 98 13.63 -36.46 4.78
N LEU A 99 14.72 -36.41 4.01
CA LEU A 99 15.94 -35.68 4.41
C LEU A 99 15.69 -34.17 4.54
N ALA A 100 14.83 -33.60 3.69
CA ALA A 100 14.41 -32.22 3.79
C ALA A 100 13.44 -31.98 4.97
N LEU A 101 12.74 -33.01 5.45
CA LEU A 101 11.84 -32.96 6.60
C LEU A 101 12.55 -33.18 7.96
N LEU A 102 13.73 -33.82 7.97
CA LEU A 102 14.54 -34.07 9.18
C LEU A 102 14.86 -32.82 10.04
N PRO A 103 15.17 -31.64 9.47
CA PRO A 103 15.41 -30.40 10.22
C PRO A 103 14.19 -29.92 11.02
N PHE A 104 12.99 -30.37 10.67
CA PHE A 104 11.76 -29.94 11.31
C PHE A 104 11.55 -30.61 12.68
N ASN A 105 12.28 -31.67 13.08
CA ASN A 105 11.97 -32.39 14.33
C ASN A 105 12.56 -31.79 15.62
N THR A 106 13.57 -30.91 15.55
CA THR A 106 14.23 -30.34 16.75
C THR A 106 14.38 -28.81 16.72
N PHE A 107 14.05 -28.18 15.59
CA PHE A 107 14.17 -26.74 15.36
C PHE A 107 12.80 -26.01 15.38
N LEU A 108 11.69 -26.77 15.44
CA LEU A 108 10.32 -26.31 15.21
C LEU A 108 9.61 -25.63 16.40
N THR A 109 10.22 -25.54 17.59
CA THR A 109 9.55 -24.89 18.75
C THR A 109 9.95 -23.43 18.99
N HIS A 110 11.12 -22.98 18.51
CA HIS A 110 11.60 -21.61 18.81
C HIS A 110 11.97 -20.76 17.60
N VAL A 111 12.02 -21.32 16.39
CA VAL A 111 12.51 -20.58 15.20
C VAL A 111 11.42 -20.36 14.14
N THR A 112 10.20 -20.83 14.40
CA THR A 112 9.10 -20.91 13.43
C THR A 112 8.52 -19.59 12.94
N GLU A 113 8.80 -18.44 13.56
CA GLU A 113 8.06 -17.21 13.25
C GLU A 113 8.60 -16.38 12.09
N GLY A 114 9.81 -16.62 11.59
CA GLY A 114 10.23 -15.99 10.32
C GLY A 114 11.14 -16.81 9.44
N PHE A 115 10.96 -18.12 9.52
CA PHE A 115 11.02 -18.95 8.32
C PHE A 115 9.76 -18.81 7.43
N LEU A 116 8.76 -18.01 7.85
CA LEU A 116 7.47 -17.77 7.17
C LEU A 116 7.51 -16.84 5.94
N LEU A 117 8.64 -16.78 5.24
CA LEU A 117 8.85 -15.82 4.16
C LEU A 117 8.23 -16.18 2.81
N PHE A 118 7.60 -17.35 2.68
CA PHE A 118 6.81 -17.69 1.49
C PHE A 118 5.58 -18.52 1.86
N SER A 119 4.69 -17.94 2.66
CA SER A 119 3.38 -18.47 3.09
C SER A 119 3.45 -19.77 3.93
N PRO A 120 2.57 -19.97 4.95
CA PRO A 120 2.60 -21.16 5.81
C PRO A 120 2.25 -22.48 5.09
N HIS A 121 1.93 -22.46 3.78
CA HIS A 121 1.32 -23.59 3.09
C HIS A 121 1.93 -23.94 1.71
N SER A 122 3.11 -23.43 1.32
CA SER A 122 3.59 -23.57 -0.08
C SER A 122 4.92 -24.28 -0.29
N LEU A 123 5.83 -24.29 0.70
CA LEU A 123 7.16 -24.90 0.53
C LEU A 123 7.08 -26.44 0.48
N GLY A 124 6.20 -27.03 1.30
CA GLY A 124 5.98 -28.48 1.31
C GLY A 124 5.50 -29.01 -0.05
N TYR A 125 4.53 -28.33 -0.65
CA TYR A 125 4.02 -28.69 -1.98
C TYR A 125 5.06 -28.48 -3.09
N LEU A 126 5.96 -27.49 -2.96
CA LEU A 126 7.08 -27.32 -3.88
C LEU A 126 8.06 -28.51 -3.79
N LEU A 127 8.39 -28.97 -2.57
CA LEU A 127 9.25 -30.14 -2.37
C LEU A 127 8.60 -31.42 -2.89
N LEU A 128 7.31 -31.61 -2.65
CA LEU A 128 6.53 -32.73 -3.20
C LEU A 128 6.47 -32.68 -4.74
N LEU A 129 6.31 -31.48 -5.32
CA LEU A 129 6.33 -31.24 -6.76
C LEU A 129 7.70 -31.58 -7.37
N LEU A 130 8.80 -31.13 -6.75
CA LEU A 130 10.15 -31.46 -7.19
C LEU A 130 10.38 -32.98 -7.14
N ALA A 131 10.06 -33.64 -6.02
CA ALA A 131 10.16 -35.09 -5.89
C ALA A 131 9.34 -35.82 -6.98
N SER A 132 8.12 -35.34 -7.27
CA SER A 132 7.26 -35.88 -8.33
C SER A 132 7.87 -35.70 -9.74
N LEU A 133 8.49 -34.56 -10.02
CA LEU A 133 9.21 -34.30 -11.27
C LEU A 133 10.45 -35.19 -11.42
N GLY A 134 11.16 -35.44 -10.32
CA GLY A 134 12.28 -36.39 -10.27
C GLY A 134 11.83 -37.81 -10.63
N VAL A 135 10.70 -38.26 -10.06
CA VAL A 135 10.10 -39.58 -10.34
C VAL A 135 9.68 -39.68 -11.80
N TYR A 136 9.00 -38.67 -12.32
CA TYR A 136 8.61 -38.61 -13.73
C TYR A 136 9.81 -38.74 -14.67
N HIS A 137 10.90 -38.02 -14.38
CA HIS A 137 12.11 -38.05 -15.21
C HIS A 137 12.76 -39.44 -15.22
N LEU A 138 12.90 -40.07 -14.05
CA LEU A 138 13.48 -41.41 -13.92
C LEU A 138 12.60 -42.48 -14.60
N LYS A 139 11.26 -42.35 -14.51
CA LYS A 139 10.31 -43.24 -15.20
C LYS A 139 10.38 -43.12 -16.72
N ALA A 140 10.32 -41.89 -17.25
CA ALA A 140 10.43 -41.65 -18.69
C ALA A 140 11.72 -42.23 -19.29
N HIS A 141 12.83 -42.09 -18.57
CA HIS A 141 14.11 -42.68 -18.95
C HIS A 141 14.10 -44.22 -18.88
N ASN A 142 13.54 -44.80 -17.81
CA ASN A 142 13.43 -46.25 -17.66
C ASN A 142 12.64 -46.90 -18.81
N LEU A 143 11.55 -46.27 -19.27
CA LEU A 143 10.78 -46.76 -20.42
C LEU A 143 11.58 -46.72 -21.72
N GLN A 144 12.30 -45.62 -21.97
CA GLN A 144 13.11 -45.46 -23.19
C GLN A 144 14.21 -46.53 -23.34
N HIS A 145 14.73 -47.03 -22.22
CA HIS A 145 15.77 -48.06 -22.21
C HIS A 145 15.27 -49.50 -22.16
N GLN A 146 13.97 -49.71 -21.91
CA GLN A 146 13.40 -51.05 -21.76
C GLN A 146 12.86 -51.62 -23.08
N SER A 147 12.51 -50.82 -24.09
CA SER A 147 12.02 -51.31 -25.38
C SER A 147 13.10 -52.07 -26.18
N PRO A 148 13.00 -53.40 -26.37
CA PRO A 148 13.88 -54.19 -27.21
C PRO A 148 13.47 -53.98 -28.67
N GLY A 149 14.39 -53.48 -29.49
CA GLY A 149 14.14 -53.35 -30.93
C GLY A 149 13.50 -52.04 -31.38
N ALA A 150 13.44 -51.00 -30.53
CA ALA A 150 13.24 -49.64 -31.04
C ALA A 150 14.55 -49.15 -31.69
N ASN A 151 14.82 -49.70 -32.88
CA ASN A 151 15.31 -48.92 -34.01
C ASN A 151 14.73 -47.52 -33.88
N ARG A 152 15.52 -46.47 -34.10
CA ARG A 152 15.14 -45.06 -33.90
C ARG A 152 13.87 -44.63 -34.66
N SER A 153 12.70 -45.11 -34.29
CA SER A 153 11.57 -44.25 -34.06
C SER A 153 11.85 -43.61 -32.70
N SER A 154 12.79 -42.66 -32.59
CA SER A 154 12.30 -41.29 -32.62
C SER A 154 10.81 -41.31 -32.95
N LEU A 155 9.96 -41.05 -31.97
CA LEU A 155 8.80 -40.26 -32.30
C LEU A 155 9.39 -39.05 -33.05
N GLN A 156 9.54 -39.19 -34.37
CA GLN A 156 9.06 -38.25 -35.32
C GLN A 156 7.59 -38.02 -34.94
N VAL A 157 7.35 -37.41 -33.77
CA VAL A 157 6.51 -36.22 -33.75
C VAL A 157 7.02 -35.49 -34.96
N SER A 158 6.24 -35.44 -36.03
CA SER A 158 6.65 -34.82 -37.28
C SER A 158 7.07 -33.39 -36.95
N VAL A 159 8.36 -33.18 -36.61
CA VAL A 159 8.84 -31.98 -35.91
C VAL A 159 8.76 -30.77 -36.84
N ASN A 160 8.57 -30.99 -38.13
CA ASN A 160 8.68 -29.95 -39.15
C ASN A 160 7.34 -29.55 -39.78
N GLN A 161 6.20 -29.98 -39.26
CA GLN A 161 4.93 -29.48 -39.78
C GLN A 161 4.66 -28.07 -39.25
N VAL A 162 4.48 -27.11 -40.17
CA VAL A 162 4.05 -25.74 -39.91
C VAL A 162 2.84 -25.73 -38.94
N PRO A 163 2.73 -24.79 -37.99
CA PRO A 163 1.61 -24.75 -37.07
C PRO A 163 0.29 -24.64 -37.84
N THR A 164 -0.61 -25.60 -37.64
CA THR A 164 -1.94 -25.61 -38.26
C THR A 164 -2.79 -24.45 -37.73
N TRP A 165 -3.85 -24.07 -38.44
CA TRP A 165 -4.78 -23.06 -37.91
C TRP A 165 -5.44 -23.54 -36.61
N ARG A 166 -5.70 -24.86 -36.48
CA ARG A 166 -6.27 -25.47 -35.27
C ARG A 166 -5.44 -25.20 -34.02
N ILE A 167 -4.11 -25.36 -34.07
CA ILE A 167 -3.27 -25.10 -32.88
C ILE A 167 -3.25 -23.61 -32.52
N LYS A 168 -3.33 -22.70 -33.50
CA LYS A 168 -3.42 -21.26 -33.24
C LYS A 168 -4.74 -20.92 -32.53
N VAL A 169 -5.85 -21.51 -32.97
CA VAL A 169 -7.17 -21.34 -32.34
C VAL A 169 -7.18 -21.92 -30.92
N VAL A 170 -6.61 -23.11 -30.71
CA VAL A 170 -6.50 -23.70 -29.35
C VAL A 170 -5.68 -22.80 -28.42
N ILE A 171 -4.52 -22.31 -28.88
CA ILE A 171 -3.69 -21.39 -28.09
C ILE A 171 -4.46 -20.10 -27.77
N PHE A 172 -5.15 -19.54 -28.76
CA PHE A 172 -5.99 -18.35 -28.57
C PHE A 172 -7.08 -18.59 -27.52
N LEU A 173 -7.86 -19.66 -27.65
CA LEU A 173 -8.97 -19.96 -26.74
C LEU A 173 -8.49 -20.28 -25.32
N LEU A 174 -7.40 -21.02 -25.17
CA LEU A 174 -6.81 -21.33 -23.87
C LEU A 174 -6.28 -20.06 -23.19
N SER A 175 -5.53 -19.22 -23.92
CA SER A 175 -5.06 -17.94 -23.40
C SER A 175 -6.22 -17.02 -23.04
N LEU A 176 -7.23 -16.91 -23.92
CA LEU A 176 -8.41 -16.08 -23.67
C LEU A 176 -9.17 -16.54 -22.41
N GLY A 177 -9.37 -17.84 -22.24
CA GLY A 177 -10.04 -18.39 -21.06
C GLY A 177 -9.29 -18.07 -19.77
N ILE A 178 -7.96 -18.23 -19.76
CA ILE A 178 -7.13 -17.88 -18.60
C ILE A 178 -7.17 -16.37 -18.33
N TYR A 179 -6.99 -15.54 -19.36
CA TYR A 179 -7.00 -14.09 -19.21
C TYR A 179 -8.36 -13.55 -18.78
N TRP A 180 -9.45 -14.17 -19.22
CA TRP A 180 -10.79 -13.82 -18.75
C TRP A 180 -10.98 -14.11 -17.26
N VAL A 181 -10.51 -15.27 -16.77
CA VAL A 181 -10.53 -15.60 -15.34
C VAL A 181 -9.67 -14.63 -14.52
N VAL A 182 -8.48 -14.29 -15.03
CA VAL A 182 -7.58 -13.30 -14.43
C VAL A 182 -8.26 -11.93 -14.38
N GLY A 183 -8.86 -11.49 -15.48
CA GLY A 183 -9.55 -10.20 -15.56
C GLY A 183 -10.73 -10.12 -14.63
N TYR A 184 -11.54 -11.18 -14.55
CA TYR A 184 -12.62 -11.26 -13.56
C TYR A 184 -12.09 -11.17 -12.13
N ARG A 185 -11.02 -11.90 -11.80
CA ARG A 185 -10.41 -11.88 -10.45
C ARG A 185 -9.82 -10.52 -10.09
N VAL A 186 -9.09 -9.88 -11.00
CA VAL A 186 -8.46 -8.58 -10.75
C VAL A 186 -9.52 -7.49 -10.64
N THR A 187 -10.47 -7.43 -11.57
CA THR A 187 -11.48 -6.34 -11.60
C THR A 187 -12.51 -6.41 -10.47
N THR A 188 -12.68 -7.56 -9.83
CA THR A 188 -13.57 -7.71 -8.66
C THR A 188 -12.89 -7.34 -7.34
N GLN A 189 -11.56 -7.26 -7.30
CA GLN A 189 -10.80 -6.98 -6.09
C GLN A 189 -10.04 -5.66 -6.12
N LEU A 190 -9.87 -5.07 -7.31
CA LEU A 190 -9.10 -3.87 -7.53
C LEU A 190 -9.88 -2.93 -8.47
N ASP A 191 -10.03 -1.68 -8.07
CA ASP A 191 -10.48 -0.61 -8.96
C ASP A 191 -9.43 -0.31 -10.04
N PRO A 192 -9.78 0.40 -11.14
CA PRO A 192 -8.79 0.84 -12.10
C PRO A 192 -7.69 1.65 -11.40
N THR A 193 -6.43 1.36 -11.71
CA THR A 193 -5.28 1.99 -11.05
C THR A 193 -4.44 2.80 -12.03
N GLY A 194 -3.70 3.80 -11.53
CA GLY A 194 -2.78 4.59 -12.33
C GLY A 194 -3.49 5.29 -13.50
N ASP A 195 -3.07 5.02 -14.74
CA ASP A 195 -3.62 5.70 -15.92
C ASP A 195 -4.93 5.07 -16.45
N GLU A 196 -5.31 3.89 -15.96
CA GLU A 196 -6.47 3.13 -16.44
C GLU A 196 -7.80 3.91 -16.42
N PRO A 197 -8.20 4.59 -15.33
CA PRO A 197 -9.47 5.31 -15.31
C PRO A 197 -9.51 6.44 -16.35
N HIS A 198 -8.37 7.08 -16.65
CA HIS A 198 -8.32 8.13 -17.67
C HIS A 198 -8.49 7.57 -19.09
N TYR A 199 -7.91 6.40 -19.40
CA TYR A 199 -8.15 5.75 -20.69
C TYR A 199 -9.62 5.36 -20.88
N LEU A 200 -10.28 4.91 -19.81
CA LEU A 200 -11.72 4.63 -19.83
C LEU A 200 -12.55 5.90 -20.01
N LEU A 201 -12.18 7.01 -19.34
CA LEU A 201 -12.88 8.29 -19.45
C LEU A 201 -12.79 8.85 -20.88
N ILE A 202 -11.64 8.73 -21.53
CA ILE A 202 -11.49 9.12 -22.95
C ILE A 202 -12.36 8.26 -23.86
N ALA A 203 -12.43 6.95 -23.60
CA ALA A 203 -13.30 6.04 -24.36
C ALA A 203 -14.79 6.35 -24.14
N HIS A 204 -15.15 6.78 -22.92
CA HIS A 204 -16.50 7.22 -22.57
C HIS A 204 -16.88 8.50 -23.34
N SER A 205 -16.06 9.55 -23.25
CA SER A 205 -16.26 10.81 -23.97
C SER A 205 -16.35 10.59 -25.49
N LEU A 206 -15.44 9.81 -26.08
CA LEU A 206 -15.49 9.50 -27.52
C LEU A 206 -16.77 8.76 -27.95
N LEU A 207 -17.34 7.92 -27.08
CA LEU A 207 -18.55 7.15 -27.36
C LEU A 207 -19.83 7.98 -27.17
N HIS A 208 -19.89 8.76 -26.08
CA HIS A 208 -21.10 9.47 -25.65
C HIS A 208 -21.13 10.92 -26.12
N ASP A 209 -20.03 11.65 -25.97
CA ASP A 209 -19.93 13.09 -26.26
C ASP A 209 -19.42 13.36 -27.69
N GLN A 210 -18.75 12.38 -28.31
CA GLN A 210 -18.16 12.47 -29.65
C GLN A 210 -17.07 13.53 -29.80
N ASP A 211 -16.43 13.90 -28.70
CA ASP A 211 -15.33 14.86 -28.67
C ASP A 211 -14.14 14.34 -27.84
N LEU A 212 -13.17 15.23 -27.61
CA LEU A 212 -12.02 14.99 -26.74
C LEU A 212 -11.99 16.01 -25.59
N GLU A 213 -13.07 16.76 -25.35
CA GLU A 213 -13.11 17.85 -24.38
C GLU A 213 -13.53 17.32 -23.00
N ILE A 214 -12.62 16.65 -22.30
CA ILE A 214 -12.96 15.84 -21.11
C ILE A 214 -13.29 16.62 -19.83
N LEU A 215 -13.36 17.96 -19.86
CA LEU A 215 -13.66 18.78 -18.68
C LEU A 215 -15.08 18.54 -18.16
N ASN A 216 -16.05 18.42 -19.08
CA ASN A 216 -17.43 18.09 -18.75
C ASN A 216 -17.50 16.75 -17.99
N ASN A 217 -16.74 15.73 -18.40
CA ASN A 217 -16.78 14.41 -17.80
C ASN A 217 -16.19 14.40 -16.38
N TYR A 218 -15.14 15.18 -16.11
CA TYR A 218 -14.65 15.34 -14.74
C TYR A 218 -15.65 16.10 -13.86
N THR A 219 -16.29 17.13 -14.41
CA THR A 219 -17.26 17.97 -13.68
C THR A 219 -18.54 17.19 -13.35
N GLN A 220 -19.01 16.37 -14.29
CA GLN A 220 -20.19 15.51 -14.14
C GLN A 220 -19.90 14.20 -13.40
N GLN A 221 -18.62 13.92 -13.15
CA GLN A 221 -18.14 12.71 -12.48
C GLN A 221 -18.50 11.41 -13.22
N ASP A 222 -18.46 11.42 -14.56
CA ASP A 222 -18.79 10.25 -15.39
C ASP A 222 -17.87 9.04 -15.10
N TYR A 223 -16.68 9.29 -14.54
CA TYR A 223 -15.75 8.27 -14.09
C TYR A 223 -16.32 7.38 -12.96
N LEU A 224 -17.34 7.85 -12.20
CA LEU A 224 -17.97 7.07 -11.13
C LEU A 224 -18.60 5.76 -11.61
N ALA A 225 -18.92 5.66 -12.90
CA ALA A 225 -19.41 4.42 -13.50
C ALA A 225 -18.39 3.27 -13.46
N PHE A 226 -17.10 3.57 -13.30
CA PHE A 226 -16.03 2.56 -13.30
C PHE A 226 -14.92 2.80 -12.27
N TYR A 227 -14.94 3.90 -11.52
CA TYR A 227 -13.98 4.28 -10.48
C TYR A 227 -14.70 4.97 -9.32
N GLY A 228 -14.74 4.36 -8.13
CA GLY A 228 -15.66 4.75 -7.04
C GLY A 228 -15.21 5.93 -6.15
N HIS A 229 -14.13 6.61 -6.48
CA HIS A 229 -13.54 7.69 -5.69
C HIS A 229 -13.35 8.95 -6.53
N GLU A 230 -13.02 10.07 -5.88
CA GLU A 230 -12.62 11.30 -6.59
C GLU A 230 -11.37 11.02 -7.43
N LEU A 231 -11.40 11.43 -8.70
CA LEU A 231 -10.35 11.17 -9.68
C LEU A 231 -9.60 12.46 -10.04
N ASP A 232 -8.32 12.52 -9.68
CA ASP A 232 -7.44 13.65 -10.01
C ASP A 232 -7.33 13.85 -11.53
N PRO A 233 -7.67 15.02 -12.10
CA PRO A 233 -7.68 15.20 -13.55
C PRO A 233 -6.29 15.11 -14.22
N HIS A 234 -6.13 14.18 -15.17
CA HIS A 234 -4.95 14.11 -16.04
C HIS A 234 -5.22 14.82 -17.38
N VAL A 235 -4.93 16.13 -17.42
CA VAL A 235 -5.32 17.01 -18.53
C VAL A 235 -4.13 17.75 -19.15
N SER A 236 -4.35 18.31 -20.33
CA SER A 236 -3.43 19.18 -21.06
C SER A 236 -4.19 20.33 -21.71
N PHE A 237 -3.52 21.45 -21.93
CA PHE A 237 -4.14 22.68 -22.41
C PHE A 237 -3.93 22.86 -23.91
N GLY A 238 -5.01 22.86 -24.68
CA GLY A 238 -5.00 23.12 -26.11
C GLY A 238 -5.21 24.60 -26.47
N LYS A 239 -5.38 24.86 -27.77
CA LYS A 239 -5.73 26.18 -28.30
C LYS A 239 -7.02 26.67 -27.65
N GLY A 240 -7.06 27.96 -27.29
CA GLY A 240 -8.26 28.58 -26.74
C GLY A 240 -8.58 28.19 -25.29
N HIS A 241 -7.62 27.60 -24.55
CA HIS A 241 -7.79 27.06 -23.19
C HIS A 241 -8.72 25.85 -23.08
N THR A 242 -9.06 25.20 -24.20
CA THR A 242 -9.75 23.91 -24.18
C THR A 242 -8.91 22.85 -23.48
N ILE A 243 -9.55 22.04 -22.64
CA ILE A 243 -8.91 21.03 -21.82
C ILE A 243 -9.03 19.66 -22.50
N TYR A 244 -7.90 19.10 -22.90
CA TYR A 244 -7.79 17.81 -23.59
C TYR A 244 -7.14 16.75 -22.69
N PRO A 245 -7.28 15.45 -23.01
CA PRO A 245 -6.60 14.39 -22.29
C PRO A 245 -5.08 14.51 -22.38
N GLY A 246 -4.40 14.35 -21.25
CA GLY A 246 -2.94 14.23 -21.23
C GLY A 246 -2.41 12.91 -21.82
N HIS A 247 -3.29 11.94 -22.05
CA HIS A 247 -2.95 10.58 -22.53
C HIS A 247 -3.22 10.38 -24.03
N PRO A 248 -2.47 9.52 -24.73
CA PRO A 248 -2.71 9.21 -26.14
C PRO A 248 -4.07 8.54 -26.40
N ILE A 249 -4.73 8.92 -27.50
CA ILE A 249 -6.07 8.44 -27.86
C ILE A 249 -6.11 7.05 -28.50
N GLY A 250 -4.97 6.47 -28.89
CA GLY A 250 -4.94 5.23 -29.68
C GLY A 250 -5.52 4.01 -28.95
N LEU A 251 -5.27 3.87 -27.64
CA LEU A 251 -5.90 2.80 -26.85
C LEU A 251 -7.41 3.05 -26.65
N PRO A 252 -7.87 4.24 -26.19
CA PRO A 252 -9.29 4.55 -26.08
C PRO A 252 -10.09 4.24 -27.35
N VAL A 253 -9.61 4.69 -28.52
CA VAL A 253 -10.26 4.43 -29.81
C VAL A 253 -10.39 2.93 -30.09
N LEU A 254 -9.36 2.15 -29.75
CA LEU A 254 -9.38 0.69 -29.91
C LEU A 254 -10.38 0.02 -28.95
N LEU A 255 -10.63 0.61 -27.78
CA LEU A 255 -11.53 0.09 -26.76
C LEU A 255 -13.00 0.46 -26.98
N ILE A 256 -13.33 1.50 -27.76
CA ILE A 256 -14.72 1.95 -28.03
C ILE A 256 -15.70 0.79 -28.30
N PRO A 257 -15.47 -0.12 -29.29
CA PRO A 257 -16.45 -1.15 -29.60
C PRO A 257 -16.66 -2.13 -28.44
N PHE A 258 -15.66 -2.31 -27.58
CA PHE A 258 -15.75 -3.18 -26.42
C PHE A 258 -16.37 -2.47 -25.23
N TYR A 259 -16.02 -1.22 -24.98
CA TYR A 259 -16.61 -0.37 -23.95
C TYR A 259 -18.12 -0.20 -24.20
N ALA A 260 -18.54 -0.03 -25.45
CA ALA A 260 -19.95 0.04 -25.82
C ALA A 260 -20.77 -1.22 -25.46
N LEU A 261 -20.14 -2.40 -25.35
CA LEU A 261 -20.85 -3.63 -24.98
C LEU A 261 -21.23 -3.67 -23.50
N LYS A 262 -20.33 -3.24 -22.60
CA LYS A 262 -20.53 -3.40 -21.14
C LYS A 262 -19.62 -2.50 -20.28
N GLY A 263 -19.32 -1.28 -20.72
CA GLY A 263 -18.42 -0.35 -20.05
C GLY A 263 -17.05 -0.96 -19.74
N ARG A 264 -16.57 -0.81 -18.50
CA ARG A 264 -15.29 -1.36 -18.01
C ARG A 264 -15.13 -2.86 -18.30
N GLN A 265 -16.16 -3.67 -18.05
CA GLN A 265 -16.07 -5.13 -18.26
C GLN A 265 -15.89 -5.48 -19.74
N GLY A 266 -16.53 -4.72 -20.62
CA GLY A 266 -16.35 -4.84 -22.06
C GLY A 266 -14.92 -4.48 -22.48
N ALA A 267 -14.39 -3.34 -22.01
CA ALA A 267 -13.01 -2.93 -22.27
C ALA A 267 -11.98 -3.98 -21.83
N VAL A 268 -12.19 -4.61 -20.66
CA VAL A 268 -11.34 -5.71 -20.14
C VAL A 268 -11.37 -6.91 -21.09
N LEU A 269 -12.54 -7.31 -21.60
CA LEU A 269 -12.65 -8.36 -22.61
C LEU A 269 -11.87 -8.00 -23.89
N GLY A 270 -11.91 -6.74 -24.32
CA GLY A 270 -11.09 -6.22 -25.41
C GLY A 270 -9.59 -6.45 -25.17
N MET A 271 -9.10 -6.08 -23.99
CA MET A 271 -7.71 -6.32 -23.58
C MET A 271 -7.35 -7.81 -23.53
N ASN A 272 -8.25 -8.66 -23.01
CA ASN A 272 -8.04 -10.11 -22.97
C ASN A 272 -7.90 -10.71 -24.38
N ILE A 273 -8.70 -10.25 -25.35
CA ILE A 273 -8.63 -10.67 -26.76
C ILE A 273 -7.29 -10.26 -27.36
N LEU A 274 -6.84 -9.02 -27.15
CA LEU A 274 -5.54 -8.54 -27.64
C LEU A 274 -4.37 -9.32 -27.02
N ALA A 275 -4.44 -9.62 -25.72
CA ALA A 275 -3.46 -10.42 -25.01
C ALA A 275 -3.43 -11.87 -25.55
N ALA A 276 -4.59 -12.47 -25.83
CA ALA A 276 -4.67 -13.80 -26.43
C ALA A 276 -4.09 -13.83 -27.86
N LEU A 277 -4.30 -12.78 -28.65
CA LEU A 277 -3.66 -12.62 -29.96
C LEU A 277 -2.14 -12.49 -29.82
N LEU A 278 -1.66 -11.73 -28.82
CA LEU A 278 -0.23 -11.61 -28.50
C LEU A 278 0.36 -12.98 -28.12
N ALA A 279 -0.35 -13.76 -27.31
CA ALA A 279 0.08 -15.10 -26.91
C ALA A 279 0.27 -16.03 -28.13
N VAL A 280 -0.62 -15.95 -29.12
CA VAL A 280 -0.44 -16.63 -30.42
C VAL A 280 0.82 -16.15 -31.13
N GLN A 281 1.11 -14.85 -31.16
CA GLN A 281 2.34 -14.34 -31.79
C GLN A 281 3.61 -14.78 -31.06
N ILE A 282 3.61 -14.81 -29.72
CA ILE A 282 4.72 -15.33 -28.91
C ILE A 282 4.99 -16.79 -29.24
N TYR A 283 3.94 -17.62 -29.31
CA TYR A 283 4.07 -19.02 -29.76
C TYR A 283 4.66 -19.12 -31.18
N LEU A 284 4.16 -18.31 -32.13
CA LEU A 284 4.63 -18.35 -33.51
C LEU A 284 6.08 -17.86 -33.65
N LEU A 285 6.49 -16.86 -32.88
CA LEU A 285 7.88 -16.40 -32.80
C LEU A 285 8.78 -17.48 -32.19
N ALA A 286 8.38 -18.06 -31.06
CA ALA A 286 9.13 -19.15 -30.44
C ALA A 286 9.26 -20.36 -31.38
N PHE A 287 8.19 -20.73 -32.09
CA PHE A 287 8.22 -21.79 -33.10
C PHE A 287 9.10 -21.42 -34.29
N ALA A 288 9.07 -20.18 -34.75
CA ALA A 288 9.91 -19.71 -35.84
C ALA A 288 11.42 -19.84 -35.52
N MET A 289 11.79 -19.51 -34.27
CA MET A 289 13.17 -19.60 -33.79
C MET A 289 13.61 -21.03 -33.50
N THR A 290 12.74 -21.85 -32.92
CA THR A 290 13.10 -23.19 -32.42
C THR A 290 12.76 -24.33 -33.37
N ARG A 291 11.83 -24.13 -34.30
CA ARG A 291 11.19 -25.17 -35.13
C ARG A 291 10.69 -26.39 -34.34
N ARG A 292 10.42 -26.23 -33.04
CA ARG A 292 10.00 -27.29 -32.13
C ARG A 292 8.71 -26.89 -31.44
N ARG A 293 7.61 -27.58 -31.77
CA ARG A 293 6.27 -27.29 -31.20
C ARG A 293 6.26 -27.34 -29.68
N GLY A 294 6.88 -28.36 -29.07
CA GLY A 294 6.95 -28.51 -27.62
C GLY A 294 7.65 -27.34 -26.93
N LEU A 295 8.81 -26.92 -27.42
CA LEU A 295 9.52 -25.76 -26.87
C LEU A 295 8.74 -24.46 -27.06
N ALA A 296 8.08 -24.30 -28.22
CA ALA A 296 7.25 -23.13 -28.47
C ALA A 296 6.03 -23.07 -27.53
N LEU A 297 5.40 -24.21 -27.21
CA LEU A 297 4.31 -24.29 -26.23
C LEU A 297 4.82 -23.95 -24.82
N VAL A 298 5.98 -24.47 -24.41
CA VAL A 298 6.54 -24.15 -23.10
C VAL A 298 6.87 -22.65 -23.00
N LEU A 299 7.49 -22.07 -24.03
CA LEU A 299 7.79 -20.63 -24.05
C LEU A 299 6.52 -19.77 -24.07
N TRP A 300 5.48 -20.18 -24.80
CA TRP A 300 4.17 -19.57 -24.72
C TRP A 300 3.64 -19.60 -23.28
N GLY A 301 3.56 -20.78 -22.66
CA GLY A 301 3.00 -20.92 -21.31
C GLY A 301 3.76 -20.13 -20.25
N VAL A 302 5.09 -20.15 -20.29
CA VAL A 302 5.92 -19.38 -19.35
C VAL A 302 5.75 -17.89 -19.59
N THR A 303 6.02 -17.38 -20.80
CA THR A 303 5.99 -15.93 -21.06
C THR A 303 4.59 -15.32 -20.91
N CYS A 304 3.53 -16.07 -21.25
CA CYS A 304 2.16 -15.55 -21.29
C CYS A 304 1.45 -15.63 -19.94
N PHE A 305 1.89 -16.50 -19.03
CA PHE A 305 1.22 -16.76 -17.74
C PHE A 305 2.09 -16.42 -16.52
N THR A 306 3.15 -15.64 -16.72
CA THR A 306 3.96 -15.04 -15.64
C THR A 306 3.87 -13.51 -15.69
N PRO A 307 4.34 -12.77 -14.66
CA PRO A 307 4.46 -11.33 -14.76
C PRO A 307 5.50 -10.95 -15.84
N PRO A 308 5.38 -9.78 -16.46
CA PRO A 308 4.28 -8.83 -16.28
C PRO A 308 3.05 -9.16 -17.16
N LEU A 309 3.20 -9.94 -18.24
CA LEU A 309 2.17 -10.10 -19.28
C LEU A 309 0.81 -10.58 -18.74
N LEU A 310 0.81 -11.53 -17.80
CA LEU A 310 -0.42 -12.03 -17.18
C LEU A 310 -1.23 -10.90 -16.52
N LEU A 311 -0.57 -10.00 -15.79
CA LEU A 311 -1.21 -8.92 -15.04
C LEU A 311 -1.83 -7.89 -16.00
N TYR A 312 -1.10 -7.55 -17.06
CA TYR A 312 -1.54 -6.58 -18.06
C TYR A 312 -2.57 -7.15 -19.05
N SER A 313 -2.86 -8.45 -19.01
CA SER A 313 -3.85 -9.08 -19.89
C SER A 313 -5.28 -8.55 -19.68
N SER A 314 -5.54 -7.89 -18.55
CA SER A 314 -6.85 -7.38 -18.14
C SER A 314 -6.85 -5.91 -17.72
N GLN A 315 -5.73 -5.20 -17.84
CA GLN A 315 -5.63 -3.80 -17.47
C GLN A 315 -5.63 -2.86 -18.67
N MET A 316 -6.10 -1.64 -18.49
CA MET A 316 -6.32 -0.66 -19.57
C MET A 316 -5.06 0.15 -19.85
N TYR A 317 -4.07 -0.52 -20.42
CA TYR A 317 -2.72 0.00 -20.69
C TYR A 317 -2.29 -0.26 -22.15
N PRO A 318 -1.66 0.70 -22.87
CA PRO A 318 -1.30 0.55 -24.28
C PRO A 318 -0.19 -0.50 -24.55
N GLU A 319 0.39 -1.07 -23.49
CA GLU A 319 1.52 -1.98 -23.50
C GLU A 319 1.21 -3.30 -24.22
N ILE A 320 0.06 -3.93 -23.97
CA ILE A 320 -0.35 -5.18 -24.64
C ILE A 320 -0.59 -4.98 -26.15
N PRO A 321 -1.41 -4.02 -26.61
CA PRO A 321 -1.57 -3.79 -28.05
C PRO A 321 -0.25 -3.40 -28.71
N SER A 322 0.61 -2.65 -28.03
CA SER A 322 1.95 -2.34 -28.54
C SER A 322 2.82 -3.60 -28.68
N ALA A 323 2.85 -4.47 -27.67
CA ALA A 323 3.55 -5.75 -27.71
C ALA A 323 3.06 -6.62 -28.87
N LEU A 324 1.74 -6.66 -29.09
CA LEU A 324 1.11 -7.40 -30.19
C LEU A 324 1.59 -6.90 -31.55
N LEU A 325 1.45 -5.59 -31.82
CA LEU A 325 1.85 -5.00 -33.09
C LEU A 325 3.36 -5.14 -33.33
N LEU A 326 4.19 -4.95 -32.30
CA LEU A 326 5.63 -5.18 -32.36
C LEU A 326 5.97 -6.64 -32.70
N ALA A 327 5.33 -7.61 -32.03
CA ALA A 327 5.55 -9.03 -32.28
C ALA A 327 5.14 -9.44 -33.70
N VAL A 328 4.00 -8.94 -34.18
CA VAL A 328 3.52 -9.17 -35.56
C VAL A 328 4.51 -8.59 -36.57
N ALA A 329 4.85 -7.30 -36.43
CA ALA A 329 5.76 -6.62 -37.34
C ALA A 329 7.15 -7.27 -37.35
N TYR A 330 7.73 -7.57 -36.18
CA TYR A 330 9.02 -8.26 -36.07
C TYR A 330 8.99 -9.68 -36.63
N ARG A 331 7.87 -10.43 -36.49
CA ARG A 331 7.79 -11.78 -37.06
C ARG A 331 7.80 -11.74 -38.58
N TYR A 332 6.98 -10.89 -39.19
CA TYR A 332 6.92 -10.72 -40.65
C TYR A 332 8.20 -10.05 -41.21
N ILE A 333 8.70 -9.08 -40.46
CA ILE A 333 10.10 -8.75 -40.18
C ILE A 333 11.18 -9.80 -40.55
N SER A 334 11.42 -10.68 -39.58
CA SER A 334 12.64 -11.46 -39.46
C SER A 334 12.47 -12.93 -39.85
N VAL A 335 11.25 -13.44 -39.97
CA VAL A 335 10.96 -14.86 -40.21
C VAL A 335 10.28 -15.05 -41.57
N GLN A 336 10.97 -15.62 -42.55
CA GLN A 336 10.40 -15.87 -43.88
C GLN A 336 10.17 -17.36 -44.19
N PRO A 337 8.92 -17.86 -44.06
CA PRO A 337 8.42 -18.97 -44.84
C PRO A 337 7.28 -18.46 -45.75
N LYS A 338 7.53 -18.34 -47.07
CA LYS A 338 6.59 -17.90 -48.15
C LYS A 338 5.62 -16.76 -47.75
N LYS A 339 5.93 -15.52 -48.18
CA LYS A 339 5.12 -14.33 -47.91
C LYS A 339 3.64 -14.56 -48.34
N PRO A 340 2.66 -14.53 -47.42
CA PRO A 340 1.26 -14.51 -47.83
C PRO A 340 0.93 -13.18 -48.53
N PRO A 341 -0.02 -13.17 -49.49
CA PRO A 341 -0.50 -11.93 -50.08
C PRO A 341 -1.01 -10.99 -48.98
N GLY A 342 -0.67 -9.70 -49.05
CA GLY A 342 -1.09 -8.68 -48.07
C GLY A 342 -0.19 -8.50 -46.85
N GLN A 343 0.93 -9.23 -46.73
CA GLN A 343 1.88 -9.06 -45.62
C GLN A 343 2.38 -7.61 -45.46
N GLU A 344 2.66 -6.91 -46.56
CA GLU A 344 3.14 -5.52 -46.51
C GLU A 344 2.08 -4.56 -45.99
N MET A 345 0.80 -4.83 -46.25
CA MET A 345 -0.30 -4.08 -45.65
C MET A 345 -0.33 -4.28 -44.12
N ILE A 346 -0.14 -5.52 -43.66
CA ILE A 346 -0.10 -5.83 -42.21
C ILE A 346 1.09 -5.13 -41.55
N ILE A 347 2.29 -5.21 -42.14
CA ILE A 347 3.46 -4.51 -41.61
C ILE A 347 3.20 -3.01 -41.56
N GLY A 348 2.72 -2.42 -42.66
CA GLY A 348 2.41 -0.99 -42.72
C GLY A 348 1.37 -0.55 -41.71
N ALA A 349 0.30 -1.34 -41.51
CA ALA A 349 -0.72 -1.07 -40.50
C ALA A 349 -0.15 -1.14 -39.06
N CYS A 350 0.66 -2.15 -38.74
CA CYS A 350 1.32 -2.23 -37.44
C CYS A 350 2.22 -1.00 -37.19
N LEU A 351 3.04 -0.62 -38.17
CA LEU A 351 3.92 0.54 -38.06
C LEU A 351 3.13 1.86 -37.96
N ALA A 352 2.03 1.97 -38.69
CA ALA A 352 1.18 3.16 -38.69
C ALA A 352 0.43 3.35 -37.35
N ILE A 353 -0.03 2.28 -36.70
CA ILE A 353 -0.84 2.36 -35.46
C ILE A 353 0.04 2.57 -34.22
N LEU A 354 1.25 2.00 -34.19
CA LEU A 354 2.16 2.06 -33.03
C LEU A 354 2.33 3.47 -32.43
N PRO A 355 2.62 4.54 -33.22
CA PRO A 355 2.73 5.92 -32.71
C PRO A 355 1.49 6.46 -31.98
N TRP A 356 0.29 6.00 -32.34
CA TRP A 356 -0.98 6.48 -31.76
C TRP A 356 -1.26 5.85 -30.39
N LEU A 357 -0.78 4.63 -30.15
CA LEU A 357 -0.94 3.96 -28.86
C LEU A 357 -0.15 4.68 -27.76
N GLN A 358 1.08 5.08 -28.08
CA GLN A 358 1.97 5.78 -27.15
C GLN A 358 3.15 6.40 -27.90
N GLN A 359 3.57 7.60 -27.49
CA GLN A 359 4.62 8.37 -28.18
C GLN A 359 5.97 7.64 -28.20
N ARG A 360 6.29 6.88 -27.14
CA ARG A 360 7.51 6.05 -27.05
C ARG A 360 7.58 4.92 -28.09
N MET A 361 6.49 4.61 -28.81
CA MET A 361 6.49 3.62 -29.90
C MET A 361 6.85 4.21 -31.27
N ILE A 362 7.07 5.53 -31.38
CA ILE A 362 7.57 6.16 -32.61
C ILE A 362 8.95 5.59 -32.97
N LEU A 363 9.90 5.58 -32.04
CA LEU A 363 11.27 5.12 -32.31
C LEU A 363 11.33 3.61 -32.66
N PRO A 364 10.63 2.70 -31.96
CA PRO A 364 10.51 1.30 -32.37
C PRO A 364 9.92 1.11 -33.77
N ALA A 365 8.91 1.89 -34.14
CA ALA A 365 8.32 1.83 -35.49
C ALA A 365 9.34 2.27 -36.56
N VAL A 366 10.12 3.33 -36.30
CA VAL A 366 11.22 3.76 -37.18
C VAL A 366 12.29 2.67 -37.31
N VAL A 367 12.70 2.05 -36.20
CA VAL A 367 13.71 0.97 -36.21
C VAL A 367 13.19 -0.24 -37.02
N LEU A 368 11.93 -0.63 -36.85
CA LEU A 368 11.34 -1.72 -37.64
C LEU A 368 11.22 -1.36 -39.12
N LEU A 369 10.90 -0.11 -39.47
CA LEU A 369 10.89 0.38 -40.85
C LEU A 369 12.30 0.37 -41.46
N ALA A 370 13.32 0.73 -40.69
CA ALA A 370 14.72 0.63 -41.12
C ALA A 370 15.12 -0.84 -41.35
N CYS A 371 14.80 -1.74 -40.39
CA CYS A 371 14.98 -3.18 -40.54
C CYS A 371 14.26 -3.72 -41.79
N TYR A 372 13.09 -3.16 -42.09
CA TYR A 372 12.30 -3.54 -43.26
C TYR A 372 13.00 -3.15 -44.57
N SER A 373 13.50 -1.91 -44.63
CA SER A 373 14.07 -1.27 -45.82
C SER A 373 15.47 -1.78 -46.17
N VAL A 374 16.25 -2.25 -45.18
CA VAL A 374 17.60 -2.79 -45.40
C VAL A 374 17.61 -4.27 -45.78
N ARG A 375 16.44 -4.91 -45.94
CA ARG A 375 16.40 -6.32 -46.32
C ARG A 375 16.87 -6.54 -47.76
N PRO A 376 17.67 -7.60 -48.03
CA PRO A 376 18.12 -7.92 -49.39
C PRO A 376 16.97 -8.06 -50.42
N SER A 377 15.81 -8.56 -49.99
CA SER A 377 14.62 -8.69 -50.84
C SER A 377 14.02 -7.35 -51.27
N PHE A 378 14.09 -6.32 -50.42
CA PHE A 378 13.60 -4.98 -50.73
C PHE A 378 14.58 -4.29 -51.68
N ILE A 379 15.87 -4.30 -51.34
CA ILE A 379 16.95 -3.69 -52.13
C ILE A 379 16.99 -4.29 -53.54
N SER A 380 16.94 -5.62 -53.68
CA SER A 380 16.96 -6.29 -54.99
C SER A 380 15.74 -5.93 -55.86
N ARG A 381 14.53 -5.85 -55.30
CA ARG A 381 13.31 -5.48 -56.05
C ARG A 381 13.26 -4.01 -56.44
N MET A 382 13.89 -3.13 -55.66
CA MET A 382 14.10 -1.73 -56.01
C MET A 382 15.15 -1.57 -57.12
N ALA A 383 16.23 -2.35 -57.07
CA ALA A 383 17.31 -2.32 -58.07
C ALA A 383 16.93 -2.99 -59.41
N LEU A 384 16.06 -4.02 -59.39
CA LEU A 384 15.62 -4.75 -60.58
C LEU A 384 14.47 -4.05 -61.33
N ARG A 385 14.30 -4.31 -62.65
CA ARG A 385 13.11 -3.98 -63.48
C ARG A 385 11.84 -4.76 -63.03
N ALA A 386 11.55 -4.79 -61.72
CA ALA A 386 10.31 -5.35 -61.19
C ALA A 386 9.10 -4.59 -61.74
N ARG A 387 7.96 -5.29 -61.94
CA ARG A 387 6.71 -4.67 -62.39
C ARG A 387 6.30 -3.55 -61.43
N ARG A 388 5.79 -2.43 -61.96
CA ARG A 388 5.39 -1.23 -61.19
C ARG A 388 4.48 -1.57 -60.00
N SER A 389 3.58 -2.54 -60.17
CA SER A 389 2.69 -3.04 -59.11
C SER A 389 3.41 -3.72 -57.94
N GLN A 390 4.50 -4.45 -58.18
CA GLN A 390 5.27 -5.10 -57.11
C GLN A 390 6.09 -4.09 -56.32
N ARG A 391 6.60 -3.04 -56.97
CA ARG A 391 7.26 -1.93 -56.28
C ARG A 391 6.30 -1.20 -55.36
N PHE A 392 5.09 -0.88 -55.83
CA PHE A 392 4.06 -0.21 -55.02
C PHE A 392 3.75 -0.98 -53.72
N VAL A 393 3.59 -2.30 -53.79
CA VAL A 393 3.32 -3.14 -52.60
C VAL A 393 4.47 -3.11 -51.58
N GLU A 394 5.73 -3.14 -52.03
CA GLU A 394 6.88 -3.08 -51.11
C GLU A 394 7.09 -1.67 -50.51
N PHE A 395 6.61 -0.61 -51.17
CA PHE A 395 6.61 0.77 -50.64
C PHE A 395 5.46 1.05 -49.67
N LEU A 396 4.43 0.18 -49.62
CA LEU A 396 3.22 0.39 -48.83
C LEU A 396 3.50 0.61 -47.32
N PRO A 397 4.40 -0.12 -46.65
CA PRO A 397 4.71 0.16 -45.24
C PRO A 397 5.28 1.56 -45.00
N ILE A 398 6.13 2.04 -45.92
CA ILE A 398 6.73 3.38 -45.85
C ILE A 398 5.63 4.44 -46.04
N LEU A 399 4.76 4.24 -47.03
CA LEU A 399 3.64 5.15 -47.31
C LEU A 399 2.68 5.25 -46.11
N LEU A 400 2.26 4.11 -45.55
CA LEU A 400 1.33 4.07 -44.43
C LEU A 400 1.92 4.67 -43.16
N PHE A 401 3.20 4.39 -42.88
CA PHE A 401 3.90 5.01 -41.75
C PHE A 401 4.06 6.53 -41.94
N GLY A 402 4.46 6.98 -43.13
CA GLY A 402 4.58 8.41 -43.45
C GLY A 402 3.25 9.15 -43.35
N LEU A 403 2.17 8.57 -43.91
CA LEU A 403 0.82 9.12 -43.80
C LEU A 403 0.36 9.21 -42.33
N SER A 404 0.59 8.15 -41.55
CA SER A 404 0.27 8.16 -40.12
C SER A 404 1.02 9.25 -39.36
N GLY A 405 2.31 9.45 -39.65
CA GLY A 405 3.11 10.53 -39.07
C GLY A 405 2.58 11.93 -39.42
N LEU A 406 2.15 12.15 -40.68
CA LEU A 406 1.52 13.40 -41.11
C LEU A 406 0.18 13.63 -40.39
N LEU A 407 -0.65 12.59 -40.27
CA LEU A 407 -1.93 12.68 -39.55
C LEU A 407 -1.71 12.96 -38.07
N LEU A 408 -0.72 12.34 -37.43
CA LEU A 408 -0.39 12.57 -36.03
C LEU A 408 0.13 14.00 -35.80
N ALA A 409 0.99 14.50 -36.68
CA ALA A 409 1.48 15.87 -36.64
C ALA A 409 0.34 16.89 -36.86
N GLY A 410 -0.55 16.62 -37.82
CA GLY A 410 -1.75 17.41 -38.07
C GLY A 410 -2.71 17.42 -36.87
N PHE A 411 -2.88 16.27 -36.21
CA PHE A 411 -3.69 16.11 -35.00
C PHE A 411 -3.15 16.98 -33.85
N TYR A 412 -1.86 16.87 -33.52
CA TYR A 412 -1.27 17.71 -32.46
C TYR A 412 -1.26 19.19 -32.83
N TYR A 413 -1.03 19.54 -34.09
CA TYR A 413 -1.10 20.93 -34.54
C TYR A 413 -2.52 21.49 -34.45
N ALA A 414 -3.54 20.69 -34.76
CA ALA A 414 -4.94 21.10 -34.64
C ALA A 414 -5.27 21.44 -33.17
N LEU A 415 -4.95 20.55 -32.23
CA LEU A 415 -5.30 20.70 -30.81
C LEU A 415 -4.41 21.70 -30.05
N TYR A 416 -3.09 21.67 -30.26
CA TYR A 416 -2.11 22.41 -29.43
C TYR A 416 -1.35 23.51 -30.18
N GLY A 417 -1.46 23.57 -31.51
CA GLY A 417 -0.70 24.53 -32.33
C GLY A 417 0.76 24.17 -32.54
N ASN A 418 1.18 22.99 -32.05
CA ASN A 418 2.51 22.44 -32.21
C ASN A 418 2.39 21.02 -32.78
N PRO A 419 3.02 20.70 -33.93
CA PRO A 419 2.91 19.38 -34.56
C PRO A 419 3.69 18.28 -33.82
N LEU A 420 4.48 18.63 -32.81
CA LEU A 420 5.30 17.67 -32.09
C LEU A 420 4.46 16.89 -31.06
N PRO A 421 4.69 15.57 -30.91
CA PRO A 421 4.04 14.77 -29.88
C PRO A 421 4.29 15.25 -28.45
N SER A 422 5.33 16.05 -28.20
CA SER A 422 5.59 16.64 -26.88
C SER A 422 4.64 17.78 -26.51
N ALA A 423 3.80 18.25 -27.43
CA ALA A 423 2.92 19.40 -27.22
C ALA A 423 2.01 19.30 -25.97
N PRO A 424 1.36 18.15 -25.66
CA PRO A 424 0.54 18.02 -24.45
C PRO A 424 1.37 18.23 -23.17
N TYR A 425 2.60 17.71 -23.10
CA TYR A 425 3.48 17.87 -21.94
C TYR A 425 3.96 19.32 -21.76
N HIS A 426 4.31 19.99 -22.86
CA HIS A 426 4.71 21.40 -22.80
C HIS A 426 3.56 22.30 -22.33
N SER A 427 2.31 21.95 -22.65
CA SER A 427 1.14 22.72 -22.20
C SER A 427 0.99 22.76 -20.68
N THR A 428 1.52 21.76 -19.97
CA THR A 428 1.50 21.66 -18.50
C THR A 428 2.87 21.96 -17.88
N ALA A 429 3.70 22.77 -18.56
CA ALA A 429 5.05 23.17 -18.12
C ALA A 429 6.08 22.02 -17.96
N ILE A 430 5.85 20.85 -18.55
CA ILE A 430 6.82 19.75 -18.58
C ILE A 430 7.76 19.97 -19.78
N ASN A 431 8.91 20.59 -19.51
CA ASN A 431 9.86 20.98 -20.56
C ASN A 431 10.79 19.85 -21.04
N SER A 432 10.95 18.79 -20.24
CA SER A 432 11.72 17.61 -20.62
C SER A 432 10.99 16.32 -20.24
N VAL A 433 10.79 15.46 -21.23
CA VAL A 433 10.17 14.13 -21.06
C VAL A 433 11.22 13.06 -20.73
N PHE A 434 12.49 13.36 -21.00
CA PHE A 434 13.64 12.49 -20.75
C PHE A 434 14.71 13.21 -19.92
N SER A 435 15.27 12.51 -18.93
CA SER A 435 16.40 12.96 -18.11
C SER A 435 17.52 11.93 -18.13
N LEU A 436 18.71 12.39 -18.52
CA LEU A 436 19.92 11.56 -18.45
C LEU A 436 20.31 11.24 -17.00
N ASP A 437 19.99 12.12 -16.06
CA ASP A 437 20.29 11.91 -14.64
C ASP A 437 19.45 10.77 -14.05
N ILE A 438 18.13 10.78 -14.30
CA ILE A 438 17.21 9.71 -13.90
C ILE A 438 17.61 8.40 -14.58
N PHE A 439 17.94 8.46 -15.87
CA PHE A 439 18.39 7.30 -16.63
C PHE A 439 19.61 6.64 -15.98
N LEU A 440 20.68 7.39 -15.71
CA LEU A 440 21.93 6.84 -15.20
C LEU A 440 21.84 6.39 -13.74
N LYS A 441 21.13 7.15 -12.89
CA LYS A 441 21.08 6.88 -11.44
C LYS A 441 20.01 5.86 -11.05
N GLU A 442 18.87 5.87 -11.75
CA GLU A 442 17.70 5.09 -11.32
C GLU A 442 17.26 4.09 -12.39
N GLY A 443 16.80 4.56 -13.55
CA GLY A 443 16.01 3.72 -14.44
C GLY A 443 16.80 2.73 -15.29
N MET A 444 18.07 2.99 -15.63
CA MET A 444 18.87 2.10 -16.50
C MET A 444 18.99 0.70 -15.91
N LEU A 445 19.26 0.58 -14.61
CA LEU A 445 19.28 -0.70 -13.91
C LEU A 445 17.94 -0.98 -13.21
N GLY A 446 17.21 0.07 -12.83
CA GLY A 446 15.94 -0.04 -12.12
C GLY A 446 14.88 -0.84 -12.87
N LEU A 447 14.70 -0.66 -14.19
CA LEU A 447 13.72 -1.45 -14.97
C LEU A 447 13.99 -2.97 -14.94
N LEU A 448 15.20 -3.40 -14.58
CA LEU A 448 15.57 -4.80 -14.47
C LEU A 448 15.66 -5.29 -13.02
N LEU A 449 16.26 -4.48 -12.13
CA LEU A 449 16.72 -4.90 -10.80
C LEU A 449 15.99 -4.27 -9.64
N ASP A 450 15.21 -3.19 -9.86
CA ASP A 450 14.44 -2.56 -8.80
C ASP A 450 13.48 -3.57 -8.18
N GLN A 451 13.43 -3.61 -6.87
CA GLN A 451 12.59 -4.57 -6.17
C GLN A 451 11.09 -4.35 -6.41
N GLU A 452 10.66 -3.11 -6.64
CA GLU A 452 9.26 -2.76 -6.83
C GLU A 452 8.87 -2.83 -8.31
N GLY A 453 9.66 -2.20 -9.19
CA GLY A 453 9.36 -2.10 -10.63
C GLY A 453 10.18 -2.99 -11.57
N GLY A 454 11.16 -3.74 -11.06
CA GLY A 454 12.14 -4.46 -11.88
C GLY A 454 11.65 -5.81 -12.41
N LEU A 455 11.97 -6.10 -13.68
CA LEU A 455 11.54 -7.35 -14.33
C LEU A 455 12.13 -8.63 -13.70
N LEU A 456 13.41 -8.62 -13.30
CA LEU A 456 14.13 -9.86 -13.00
C LEU A 456 13.78 -10.45 -11.64
N LEU A 457 13.28 -9.65 -10.69
CA LEU A 457 12.77 -10.14 -9.42
C LEU A 457 11.46 -10.91 -9.62
N HIS A 458 10.53 -10.31 -10.37
CA HIS A 458 9.17 -10.82 -10.58
C HIS A 458 9.07 -11.89 -11.67
N ALA A 459 10.03 -11.91 -12.60
CA ALA A 459 10.10 -12.84 -13.70
C ALA A 459 11.55 -13.34 -13.98
N PRO A 460 12.17 -14.04 -13.02
CA PRO A 460 13.60 -14.41 -13.09
C PRO A 460 13.95 -15.36 -14.24
N HIS A 461 12.97 -15.99 -14.91
CA HIS A 461 13.25 -16.76 -16.13
C HIS A 461 13.85 -15.89 -17.26
N TYR A 462 13.63 -14.57 -17.23
CA TYR A 462 14.30 -13.63 -18.12
C TYR A 462 15.80 -13.47 -17.86
N LEU A 463 16.37 -14.00 -16.76
CA LEU A 463 17.84 -14.07 -16.59
C LEU A 463 18.52 -14.83 -17.74
N LEU A 464 17.82 -15.79 -18.35
CA LEU A 464 18.34 -16.54 -19.51
C LEU A 464 18.43 -15.69 -20.78
N PHE A 465 17.81 -14.51 -20.82
CA PHE A 465 17.92 -13.58 -21.94
C PHE A 465 19.39 -13.23 -22.22
N PHE A 466 20.17 -12.90 -21.20
CA PHE A 466 21.56 -12.47 -21.36
C PHE A 466 22.45 -13.59 -21.93
N ALA A 467 22.34 -14.81 -21.40
CA ALA A 467 23.03 -15.98 -21.94
C ALA A 467 22.56 -16.32 -23.36
N GLY A 468 21.26 -16.27 -23.60
CA GLY A 468 20.67 -16.51 -24.92
C GLY A 468 21.06 -15.47 -25.95
N LEU A 469 21.22 -14.22 -25.55
CA LEU A 469 21.69 -13.13 -26.39
C LEU A 469 23.14 -13.37 -26.79
N ALA A 470 24.00 -13.83 -25.89
CA ALA A 470 25.37 -14.23 -26.22
C ALA A 470 25.41 -15.38 -27.23
N VAL A 471 24.48 -16.35 -27.14
CA VAL A 471 24.31 -17.41 -28.16
C VAL A 471 23.86 -16.81 -29.50
N LEU A 472 22.88 -15.91 -29.47
CA LEU A 472 22.34 -15.26 -30.67
C LEU A 472 23.39 -14.39 -31.38
N VAL A 473 24.17 -13.58 -30.66
CA VAL A 473 25.24 -12.75 -31.22
C VAL A 473 26.29 -13.61 -31.93
N ARG A 474 26.65 -14.76 -31.36
CA ARG A 474 27.64 -15.68 -31.97
C ARG A 474 27.11 -16.39 -33.22
N ARG A 475 25.80 -16.65 -33.31
CA ARG A 475 25.19 -17.42 -34.41
C ARG A 475 24.62 -16.53 -35.52
N HIS A 476 23.98 -15.43 -35.14
CA HIS A 476 23.23 -14.54 -36.02
C HIS A 476 23.46 -13.08 -35.62
N ARG A 477 24.72 -12.60 -35.72
CA ARG A 477 25.15 -11.26 -35.27
C ARG A 477 24.26 -10.13 -35.77
N SER A 478 23.91 -10.12 -37.06
CA SER A 478 23.05 -9.07 -37.64
C SER A 478 21.66 -9.05 -37.01
N GLN A 479 21.04 -10.22 -36.85
CA GLN A 479 19.72 -10.33 -36.20
C GLN A 479 19.80 -9.90 -34.72
N ALA A 480 20.88 -10.25 -34.03
CA ALA A 480 21.12 -9.85 -32.65
C ALA A 480 21.24 -8.32 -32.50
N LEU A 481 21.98 -7.66 -33.40
CA LEU A 481 22.15 -6.21 -33.40
C LEU A 481 20.83 -5.49 -33.66
N TRP A 482 20.06 -5.90 -34.67
CA TRP A 482 18.75 -5.31 -34.94
C TRP A 482 17.77 -5.51 -33.76
N LEU A 483 17.79 -6.69 -33.13
CA LEU A 483 16.99 -6.96 -31.95
C LEU A 483 17.40 -6.06 -30.77
N LEU A 484 18.70 -5.84 -30.54
CA LEU A 484 19.20 -4.96 -29.49
C LEU A 484 18.84 -3.50 -29.72
N VAL A 485 18.98 -3.00 -30.95
CA VAL A 485 18.57 -1.63 -31.30
C VAL A 485 17.06 -1.47 -31.09
N LEU A 486 16.26 -2.47 -31.46
CA LEU A 486 14.82 -2.45 -31.22
C LEU A 486 14.47 -2.46 -29.73
N ILE A 487 15.11 -3.31 -28.92
CA ILE A 487 14.92 -3.33 -27.47
C ILE A 487 15.33 -1.97 -26.87
N ALA A 488 16.49 -1.44 -27.24
CA ALA A 488 17.00 -0.16 -26.76
C ALA A 488 16.07 1.02 -27.13
N SER A 489 15.43 0.97 -28.30
CA SER A 489 14.48 2.01 -28.73
C SER A 489 13.26 2.16 -27.83
N ILE A 490 12.92 1.14 -27.05
CA ILE A 490 11.85 1.16 -26.05
C ILE A 490 12.43 1.38 -24.65
N TYR A 491 13.50 0.65 -24.34
CA TYR A 491 14.10 0.64 -23.01
C TYR A 491 14.65 1.99 -22.59
N LEU A 492 15.41 2.66 -23.48
CA LEU A 492 16.08 3.93 -23.13
C LEU A 492 15.06 5.04 -22.81
N PRO A 493 14.03 5.32 -23.64
CA PRO A 493 13.03 6.34 -23.30
C PRO A 493 12.29 6.06 -22.00
N CYS A 494 11.99 4.79 -21.69
CA CYS A 494 11.29 4.42 -20.45
C CYS A 494 12.19 4.59 -19.21
N ALA A 495 13.46 4.20 -19.32
CA ALA A 495 14.43 4.28 -18.22
C ALA A 495 14.78 5.72 -17.82
N GLY A 496 14.70 6.68 -18.75
CA GLY A 496 14.94 8.10 -18.45
C GLY A 496 13.67 8.94 -18.31
N PHE A 497 12.49 8.34 -18.21
CA PHE A 497 11.23 9.07 -18.20
C PHE A 497 11.07 9.93 -16.94
N THR A 498 10.87 11.24 -17.14
CA THR A 498 10.94 12.25 -16.06
C THR A 498 9.77 12.23 -15.08
N LEU A 499 8.58 11.83 -15.55
CA LEU A 499 7.39 11.78 -14.70
C LEU A 499 7.44 10.60 -13.75
N ASN A 500 7.65 9.38 -14.27
CA ASN A 500 7.83 8.20 -13.44
C ASN A 500 8.40 7.03 -14.24
N TRP A 501 9.72 6.80 -14.17
CA TRP A 501 10.37 5.68 -14.86
C TRP A 501 9.92 4.31 -14.36
N ARG A 502 9.36 4.19 -13.15
CA ARG A 502 8.81 2.91 -12.63
C ARG A 502 7.48 2.54 -13.27
N GLY A 503 6.71 3.53 -13.71
CA GLY A 503 5.36 3.32 -14.27
C GLY A 503 4.21 3.71 -13.34
N ALA A 504 4.45 4.51 -12.30
CA ALA A 504 3.45 5.01 -11.35
C ALA A 504 2.64 3.89 -10.66
N TRP A 505 1.39 4.17 -10.25
CA TRP A 505 0.47 3.22 -9.59
C TRP A 505 -0.04 2.15 -10.56
N SER A 506 0.86 1.38 -11.15
CA SER A 506 0.54 0.27 -12.06
C SER A 506 1.18 -1.03 -11.54
N PRO A 507 0.87 -2.18 -12.14
CA PRO A 507 1.54 -3.41 -11.77
C PRO A 507 3.03 -3.42 -12.07
N VAL A 508 3.73 -4.33 -11.41
CA VAL A 508 5.17 -4.52 -11.58
C VAL A 508 5.61 -4.62 -13.05
N ALA A 509 6.74 -3.98 -13.36
CA ALA A 509 7.42 -4.05 -14.66
C ALA A 509 6.60 -3.57 -15.88
N ARG A 510 5.72 -2.55 -15.71
CA ARG A 510 4.90 -1.92 -16.76
C ARG A 510 5.62 -1.74 -18.10
N TYR A 511 6.71 -0.98 -18.10
CA TYR A 511 7.39 -0.62 -19.34
C TYR A 511 8.13 -1.78 -20.02
N MET A 512 8.27 -2.92 -19.32
CA MET A 512 8.88 -4.13 -19.86
C MET A 512 7.86 -5.01 -20.60
N VAL A 513 6.55 -4.80 -20.42
CA VAL A 513 5.48 -5.59 -21.06
C VAL A 513 5.62 -5.60 -22.58
N ALA A 514 5.82 -4.44 -23.21
CA ALA A 514 5.99 -4.31 -24.66
C ALA A 514 7.23 -5.08 -25.19
N LEU A 515 8.23 -5.29 -24.32
CA LEU A 515 9.48 -5.97 -24.65
C LEU A 515 9.40 -7.50 -24.49
N THR A 516 8.43 -8.02 -23.74
CA THR A 516 8.31 -9.47 -23.46
C THR A 516 8.42 -10.39 -24.69
N PRO A 517 7.78 -10.14 -25.86
CA PRO A 517 7.94 -11.01 -27.03
C PRO A 517 9.36 -10.95 -27.62
N LEU A 518 10.05 -9.81 -27.50
CA LEU A 518 11.41 -9.63 -28.00
C LEU A 518 12.44 -10.30 -27.07
N LEU A 519 12.23 -10.21 -25.76
CA LEU A 519 13.07 -10.86 -24.75
C LEU A 519 12.96 -12.39 -24.78
N ALA A 520 11.83 -12.93 -25.24
CA ALA A 520 11.66 -14.37 -25.42
C ALA A 520 12.53 -14.96 -26.56
N ILE A 521 12.93 -14.15 -27.55
CA ILE A 521 13.68 -14.63 -28.73
C ILE A 521 15.05 -15.22 -28.36
N PRO A 522 15.92 -14.53 -27.59
CA PRO A 522 17.21 -15.10 -27.23
C PRO A 522 17.10 -16.32 -26.31
N ILE A 523 16.11 -16.34 -25.42
CA ILE A 523 15.80 -17.51 -24.58
C ILE A 523 15.44 -18.71 -25.46
N ALA A 524 14.57 -18.51 -26.45
CA ALA A 524 14.17 -19.54 -27.40
C ALA A 524 15.37 -20.10 -28.18
N VAL A 525 16.26 -19.22 -28.66
CA VAL A 525 17.47 -19.62 -29.38
C VAL A 525 18.43 -20.39 -28.48
N MET A 526 18.57 -20.00 -27.20
CA MET A 526 19.37 -20.73 -26.23
C MET A 526 18.83 -22.15 -26.00
N LEU A 527 17.53 -22.28 -25.70
CA LEU A 527 16.87 -23.55 -25.42
C LEU A 527 16.84 -24.47 -26.65
N HIS A 528 16.76 -23.91 -27.86
CA HIS A 528 16.86 -24.70 -29.09
C HIS A 528 18.21 -25.44 -29.21
N HIS A 529 19.30 -24.76 -28.84
CA HIS A 529 20.66 -25.28 -28.93
C HIS A 529 21.11 -26.03 -27.68
N ALA A 530 20.38 -25.90 -26.57
CA ALA A 530 20.65 -26.64 -25.34
C ALA A 530 20.39 -28.14 -25.54
N ARG A 531 21.37 -28.98 -25.15
CA ARG A 531 21.18 -30.43 -25.05
C ARG A 531 21.40 -30.96 -23.62
N ARG A 532 22.15 -30.25 -22.79
CA ARG A 532 22.25 -30.54 -21.36
C ARG A 532 20.92 -30.28 -20.65
N GLN A 533 20.47 -31.27 -19.89
CA GLN A 533 19.24 -31.17 -19.10
C GLN A 533 19.32 -30.08 -18.02
N CYS A 534 20.52 -29.73 -17.52
CA CYS A 534 20.70 -28.66 -16.54
C CYS A 534 20.10 -27.33 -17.00
N ILE A 535 20.21 -26.99 -18.30
CA ILE A 535 19.66 -25.75 -18.83
C ILE A 535 18.12 -25.75 -18.76
N PHE A 536 17.50 -26.88 -19.08
CA PHE A 536 16.06 -27.05 -18.97
C PHE A 536 15.58 -27.07 -17.52
N TYR A 537 16.35 -27.64 -16.59
CA TYR A 537 16.06 -27.57 -15.16
C TYR A 537 16.18 -26.16 -14.60
N THR A 538 17.24 -25.42 -14.95
CA THR A 538 17.38 -24.01 -14.57
C THR A 538 16.23 -23.18 -15.11
N PHE A 539 15.88 -23.35 -16.39
CA PHE A 539 14.73 -22.68 -16.98
C PHE A 539 13.41 -23.05 -16.26
N GLY A 540 13.18 -24.33 -15.99
CA GLY A 540 12.01 -24.80 -15.26
C GLY A 540 11.92 -24.21 -13.85
N PHE A 541 13.02 -24.19 -13.11
CA PHE A 541 13.10 -23.61 -11.76
C PHE A 541 12.78 -22.11 -11.76
N LEU A 542 13.42 -21.33 -12.63
CA LEU A 542 13.16 -19.89 -12.74
C LEU A 542 11.72 -19.60 -13.22
N SER A 543 11.17 -20.46 -14.08
CA SER A 543 9.77 -20.36 -14.53
C SER A 543 8.79 -20.63 -13.40
N ILE A 544 9.08 -21.62 -12.53
CA ILE A 544 8.26 -21.90 -11.34
C ILE A 544 8.24 -20.71 -10.39
N ILE A 545 9.39 -20.06 -10.14
CA ILE A 545 9.45 -18.83 -9.32
C ILE A 545 8.59 -17.72 -9.95
N SER A 546 8.67 -17.56 -11.27
CA SER A 546 7.89 -16.55 -11.99
C SER A 546 6.38 -16.84 -11.94
N LEU A 547 5.98 -18.12 -12.03
CA LEU A 547 4.60 -18.56 -11.88
C LEU A 547 4.09 -18.38 -10.44
N TYR A 548 4.97 -18.56 -9.45
CA TYR A 548 4.64 -18.33 -8.06
C TYR A 548 4.32 -16.86 -7.78
N TRP A 549 5.08 -15.92 -8.35
CA TRP A 549 4.71 -14.50 -8.34
C TRP A 549 3.32 -14.24 -8.92
N SER A 550 3.00 -14.86 -10.06
CA SER A 550 1.64 -14.77 -10.62
C SER A 550 0.57 -15.30 -9.69
N TYR A 551 0.81 -16.44 -9.04
CA TYR A 551 -0.12 -16.98 -8.06
C TYR A 551 -0.33 -16.02 -6.88
N LEU A 552 0.74 -15.43 -6.33
CA LEU A 552 0.65 -14.45 -5.24
C LEU A 552 -0.17 -13.22 -5.65
N PHE A 553 0.12 -12.67 -6.83
CA PHE A 553 -0.60 -11.51 -7.36
C PHE A 553 -2.07 -11.84 -7.69
N LEU A 554 -2.40 -13.04 -8.15
CA LEU A 554 -3.81 -13.42 -8.35
C LEU A 554 -4.56 -13.69 -7.04
N LYS A 555 -3.84 -14.17 -6.02
CA LYS A 555 -4.41 -14.36 -4.68
C LYS A 555 -4.73 -13.01 -4.04
N THR A 556 -3.79 -12.07 -4.13
CA THR A 556 -3.89 -10.70 -3.60
C THR A 556 -3.42 -9.68 -4.66
N PRO A 557 -4.31 -9.21 -5.56
CA PRO A 557 -3.97 -8.30 -6.66
C PRO A 557 -3.29 -7.01 -6.24
N PHE A 558 -3.62 -6.50 -5.05
CA PHE A 558 -3.00 -5.30 -4.49
C PHE A 558 -1.47 -5.41 -4.38
N PHE A 559 -0.92 -6.61 -4.11
CA PHE A 559 0.53 -6.81 -4.01
C PHE A 559 1.28 -6.64 -5.32
N ALA A 560 0.58 -6.67 -6.46
CA ALA A 560 1.19 -6.40 -7.74
C ALA A 560 1.40 -4.90 -7.99
N ILE A 561 0.69 -4.02 -7.26
CA ILE A 561 0.67 -2.58 -7.51
C ILE A 561 1.84 -1.90 -6.82
N MET A 562 2.62 -1.15 -7.61
CA MET A 562 3.72 -0.33 -7.11
C MET A 562 3.18 0.86 -6.30
N GLN A 563 3.71 1.07 -5.10
CA GLN A 563 3.39 2.13 -4.15
C GLN A 563 4.28 3.38 -4.31
N GLY A 564 5.43 3.25 -4.98
CA GLY A 564 6.37 4.34 -5.24
C GLY A 564 7.29 4.67 -4.06
N ASN A 565 7.38 3.79 -3.06
CA ASN A 565 8.27 3.95 -1.91
C ASN A 565 9.59 3.18 -2.04
N GLY A 566 9.80 2.45 -3.15
CA GLY A 566 11.00 1.66 -3.41
C GLY A 566 11.09 0.36 -2.64
N ARG A 567 10.01 -0.05 -1.95
CA ARG A 567 9.94 -1.31 -1.22
C ARG A 567 8.87 -2.20 -1.83
N ASP A 568 9.24 -3.42 -2.20
CA ASP A 568 8.27 -4.38 -2.67
C ASP A 568 7.35 -4.80 -1.51
N THR A 569 6.04 -4.64 -1.69
CA THR A 569 5.04 -4.90 -0.64
C THR A 569 4.99 -6.39 -0.30
N THR A 570 5.23 -7.28 -1.26
CA THR A 570 5.24 -8.73 -1.03
C THR A 570 6.44 -9.14 -0.20
N LEU A 571 7.64 -8.62 -0.52
CA LEU A 571 8.86 -8.85 0.25
C LEU A 571 8.74 -8.25 1.65
N ALA A 572 8.23 -7.03 1.79
CA ALA A 572 8.05 -6.37 3.08
C ALA A 572 7.02 -7.09 3.98
N TYR A 573 5.92 -7.59 3.41
CA TYR A 573 4.89 -8.32 4.16
C TYR A 573 5.34 -9.73 4.54
N SER A 574 6.14 -10.36 3.68
CA SER A 574 6.67 -11.70 3.97
C SER A 574 7.83 -11.66 4.96
N SER A 575 8.59 -10.56 5.07
CA SER A 575 9.71 -10.37 6.00
C SER A 575 9.31 -10.20 7.47
N ARG A 576 9.02 -11.31 8.17
CA ARG A 576 8.79 -11.29 9.62
C ARG A 576 10.08 -11.32 10.47
N LEU A 577 11.15 -11.95 10.00
CA LEU A 577 12.45 -12.01 10.71
C LEU A 577 13.60 -11.32 9.97
N ILE A 578 13.67 -11.43 8.65
CA ILE A 578 14.71 -10.83 7.81
C ILE A 578 14.03 -9.92 6.80
N ASP A 579 14.46 -8.65 6.73
CA ASP A 579 13.94 -7.65 5.79
C ASP A 579 14.51 -7.90 4.38
N PHE A 580 13.78 -8.66 3.55
CA PHE A 580 14.23 -9.02 2.19
C PHE A 580 14.35 -7.80 1.28
N THR A 581 13.68 -6.71 1.60
CA THR A 581 13.79 -5.45 0.84
C THR A 581 15.21 -4.86 0.89
N ARG A 582 16.07 -5.31 1.82
CA ARG A 582 17.48 -4.89 1.92
C ARG A 582 18.46 -5.70 1.07
N TYR A 583 18.04 -6.85 0.55
CA TYR A 583 18.90 -7.75 -0.24
C TYR A 583 18.59 -7.69 -1.73
N VAL A 584 17.58 -6.92 -2.11
CA VAL A 584 17.21 -6.65 -3.49
C VAL A 584 17.38 -5.15 -3.74
N PRO A 585 18.04 -4.73 -4.84
CA PRO A 585 18.27 -3.33 -5.12
C PRO A 585 16.99 -2.49 -5.14
N SER A 586 17.08 -1.27 -4.62
CA SER A 586 16.05 -0.24 -4.72
C SER A 586 16.66 0.98 -5.41
N PHE A 587 15.97 1.53 -6.41
CA PHE A 587 16.46 2.68 -7.18
C PHE A 587 15.74 4.03 -6.94
N PRO A 588 15.03 4.35 -5.83
CA PRO A 588 14.49 5.70 -5.65
C PRO A 588 15.61 6.68 -5.31
N ALA A 589 15.51 7.93 -5.79
CA ALA A 589 16.46 9.03 -5.49
C ALA A 589 16.89 9.16 -4.01
N LYS A 590 16.03 8.75 -3.07
CA LYS A 590 16.24 8.89 -1.61
C LYS A 590 16.91 7.70 -0.93
N LEU A 591 17.13 6.57 -1.62
CA LEU A 591 17.68 5.32 -1.07
C LEU A 591 19.04 4.92 -1.71
N SER A 592 19.83 5.90 -2.17
CA SER A 592 21.07 5.74 -2.95
C SER A 592 22.27 5.05 -2.25
N GLY A 593 22.03 4.20 -1.26
CA GLY A 593 23.05 3.54 -0.44
C GLY A 593 23.59 2.19 -0.95
N ASP A 594 23.05 1.61 -2.02
CA ASP A 594 23.25 0.18 -2.33
C ASP A 594 24.13 -0.10 -3.57
N ALA A 595 25.09 0.77 -3.90
CA ALA A 595 25.98 0.57 -5.04
C ALA A 595 26.72 -0.79 -5.01
N LEU A 596 27.12 -1.25 -3.82
CA LEU A 596 27.73 -2.57 -3.63
C LEU A 596 26.75 -3.70 -3.94
N LEU A 597 25.52 -3.62 -3.44
CA LEU A 597 24.47 -4.61 -3.68
C LEU A 597 24.11 -4.67 -5.16
N ILE A 598 23.95 -3.53 -5.82
CA ILE A 598 23.75 -3.43 -7.27
C ILE A 598 24.92 -4.10 -8.00
N GLY A 599 26.17 -3.81 -7.60
CA GLY A 599 27.37 -4.44 -8.14
C GLY A 599 27.36 -5.96 -8.00
N LEU A 600 26.97 -6.49 -6.83
CA LEU A 600 26.86 -7.93 -6.57
C LEU A 600 25.80 -8.59 -7.47
N TRP A 601 24.63 -7.96 -7.64
CA TRP A 601 23.58 -8.46 -8.53
C TRP A 601 24.02 -8.46 -9.99
N VAL A 602 24.69 -7.39 -10.45
CA VAL A 602 25.25 -7.33 -11.81
C VAL A 602 26.31 -8.42 -12.03
N LEU A 603 27.21 -8.64 -11.07
CA LEU A 603 28.22 -9.70 -11.11
C LEU A 603 27.58 -11.09 -11.11
N PHE A 604 26.54 -11.31 -10.29
CA PHE A 604 25.77 -12.56 -10.26
C PHE A 604 25.14 -12.84 -11.63
N ILE A 605 24.46 -11.86 -12.22
CA ILE A 605 23.83 -12.00 -13.55
C ILE A 605 24.88 -12.29 -14.61
N ALA A 606 26.02 -11.58 -14.59
CA ALA A 606 27.12 -11.81 -15.52
C ALA A 606 27.72 -13.22 -15.36
N GLY A 607 28.02 -13.64 -14.13
CA GLY A 607 28.54 -14.97 -13.80
C GLY A 607 27.59 -16.08 -14.22
N PHE A 608 26.32 -15.99 -13.83
CA PHE A 608 25.25 -16.88 -14.25
C PHE A 608 25.16 -16.98 -15.78
N SER A 609 25.16 -15.83 -16.46
CA SER A 609 25.08 -15.76 -17.93
C SER A 609 26.26 -16.45 -18.61
N VAL A 610 27.48 -16.27 -18.09
CA VAL A 610 28.69 -16.93 -18.61
C VAL A 610 28.63 -18.44 -18.40
N VAL A 611 28.19 -18.91 -17.23
CA VAL A 611 28.04 -20.35 -16.93
C VAL A 611 27.03 -20.99 -17.88
N MET A 612 25.85 -20.37 -18.02
CA MET A 612 24.79 -20.85 -18.92
C MET A 612 25.24 -20.85 -20.38
N TYR A 613 25.91 -19.78 -20.82
CA TYR A 613 26.49 -19.68 -22.16
C TYR A 613 27.53 -20.78 -22.44
N ARG A 614 28.46 -21.03 -21.49
CA ARG A 614 29.49 -22.07 -21.62
C ARG A 614 28.89 -23.49 -21.62
N ALA A 615 27.83 -23.71 -20.86
CA ALA A 615 27.11 -24.98 -20.84
C ALA A 615 26.52 -25.33 -22.21
N VAL A 616 26.09 -24.34 -23.00
CA VAL A 616 25.65 -24.54 -24.40
C VAL A 616 26.85 -24.80 -25.34
N ARG A 617 27.97 -24.10 -25.16
CA ARG A 617 29.13 -24.14 -26.09
C ARG A 617 29.96 -25.43 -26.01
N THR A 618 30.18 -25.97 -24.81
CA THR A 618 31.09 -27.10 -24.59
C THR A 618 30.73 -28.35 -25.42
N GLU A 619 29.46 -28.58 -25.73
CA GLU A 619 29.05 -29.71 -26.57
C GLU A 619 29.23 -29.50 -28.08
N THR A 620 29.17 -28.26 -28.59
CA THR A 620 29.39 -28.02 -30.02
C THR A 620 30.79 -28.42 -30.49
N HIS A 621 31.78 -28.44 -29.58
CA HIS A 621 33.12 -28.97 -29.84
C HIS A 621 33.29 -30.45 -29.43
N ALA A 622 32.52 -30.95 -28.46
CA ALA A 622 32.66 -32.33 -27.99
C ALA A 622 32.01 -33.35 -28.94
N VAL A 623 31.00 -32.96 -29.73
CA VAL A 623 30.36 -33.85 -30.72
C VAL A 623 31.29 -34.20 -31.88
N SER A 624 32.30 -33.38 -32.20
CA SER A 624 33.31 -33.72 -33.20
C SER A 624 34.39 -34.69 -32.69
N THR A 625 34.61 -34.80 -31.37
CA THR A 625 35.67 -35.64 -30.79
C THR A 625 35.16 -36.88 -30.05
N LEU A 626 33.94 -36.88 -29.51
CA LEU A 626 33.37 -38.01 -28.76
C LEU A 626 32.62 -39.03 -29.63
N SER A 627 32.44 -38.78 -30.92
CA SER A 627 31.72 -39.71 -31.80
C SER A 627 32.46 -41.03 -32.07
N GLN A 628 33.75 -41.14 -31.71
CA GLN A 628 34.57 -42.33 -31.95
C GLN A 628 34.97 -43.13 -30.69
N ARG A 629 34.89 -42.59 -29.45
CA ARG A 629 35.43 -43.29 -28.26
C ARG A 629 34.42 -43.96 -27.31
N ASP A 630 33.18 -43.47 -27.22
CA ASP A 630 32.24 -43.93 -26.16
C ASP A 630 31.19 -44.97 -26.58
N ARG A 631 31.31 -45.58 -27.77
CA ARG A 631 30.33 -46.59 -28.23
C ARG A 631 30.49 -47.98 -27.61
N HIS A 632 31.58 -48.25 -26.88
CA HIS A 632 31.76 -49.53 -26.21
C HIS A 632 32.07 -49.30 -24.72
N THR A 633 31.43 -50.09 -23.85
CA THR A 633 31.77 -50.35 -22.42
C THR A 633 31.03 -49.60 -21.29
N SER A 634 29.73 -49.33 -21.39
CA SER A 634 28.94 -49.11 -20.15
C SER A 634 27.62 -49.90 -20.15
N SER A 635 27.45 -50.74 -19.12
CA SER A 635 26.24 -51.54 -18.95
C SER A 635 25.01 -50.64 -18.69
N PRO A 636 23.78 -51.06 -19.05
CA PRO A 636 22.57 -50.29 -18.77
C PRO A 636 22.43 -49.89 -17.29
N GLU A 637 22.89 -50.75 -16.38
CA GLU A 637 22.92 -50.47 -14.93
C GLU A 637 23.94 -49.38 -14.57
N GLN A 638 25.11 -49.31 -15.22
CA GLN A 638 26.09 -48.25 -14.98
C GLN A 638 25.62 -46.88 -15.47
N LYS A 639 24.94 -46.82 -16.62
CA LYS A 639 24.34 -45.56 -17.13
C LYS A 639 23.21 -45.07 -16.24
N MET A 640 22.36 -45.97 -15.75
CA MET A 640 21.31 -45.66 -14.79
C MET A 640 21.89 -45.15 -13.46
N ARG A 641 22.94 -45.79 -12.94
CA ARG A 641 23.64 -45.33 -11.72
C ARG A 641 24.26 -43.94 -11.90
N ALA A 642 24.90 -43.65 -13.03
CA ALA A 642 25.49 -42.34 -13.30
C ALA A 642 24.43 -41.22 -13.37
N GLN A 643 23.25 -41.49 -13.91
CA GLN A 643 22.14 -40.54 -13.93
C GLN A 643 21.47 -40.37 -12.58
N ILE A 644 21.28 -41.46 -11.81
CA ILE A 644 20.83 -41.39 -10.42
C ILE A 644 21.80 -40.49 -9.64
N LEU A 645 23.11 -40.71 -9.76
CA LEU A 645 24.14 -39.86 -9.14
C LEU A 645 24.10 -38.41 -9.63
N THR A 646 23.71 -38.14 -10.88
CA THR A 646 23.58 -36.78 -11.42
C THR A 646 22.36 -36.08 -10.83
N VAL A 647 21.20 -36.75 -10.80
CA VAL A 647 19.99 -36.24 -10.14
C VAL A 647 20.28 -36.00 -8.66
N PHE A 648 20.89 -36.96 -7.95
CA PHE A 648 21.29 -36.83 -6.56
C PHE A 648 22.28 -35.68 -6.30
N ARG A 649 23.31 -35.50 -7.14
CA ARG A 649 24.26 -34.38 -7.02
C ARG A 649 23.56 -33.03 -7.15
N TRP A 650 22.59 -32.90 -8.05
CA TRP A 650 21.88 -31.63 -8.24
C TRP A 650 20.83 -31.37 -7.16
N TYR A 651 20.12 -32.39 -6.69
CA TYR A 651 19.28 -32.26 -5.50
C TYR A 651 20.11 -31.93 -4.26
N GLY A 652 21.27 -32.55 -4.11
CA GLY A 652 22.23 -32.23 -3.04
C GLY A 652 22.82 -30.83 -3.15
N VAL A 653 23.02 -30.28 -4.36
CA VAL A 653 23.41 -28.88 -4.56
C VAL A 653 22.25 -27.93 -4.26
N LEU A 654 21.02 -28.28 -4.62
CA LEU A 654 19.84 -27.45 -4.33
C LEU A 654 19.57 -27.40 -2.82
N ILE A 655 19.59 -28.56 -2.16
CA ILE A 655 19.49 -28.70 -0.71
C ILE A 655 20.71 -28.08 -0.03
N GLY A 656 21.91 -28.24 -0.60
CA GLY A 656 23.15 -27.64 -0.12
C GLY A 656 23.15 -26.13 -0.22
N LEU A 657 22.58 -25.54 -1.28
CA LEU A 657 22.38 -24.10 -1.39
C LEU A 657 21.38 -23.60 -0.36
N VAL A 658 20.29 -24.34 -0.13
CA VAL A 658 19.32 -24.04 0.94
C VAL A 658 19.98 -24.15 2.33
N LEU A 659 20.84 -25.16 2.55
CA LEU A 659 21.59 -25.37 3.79
C LEU A 659 22.71 -24.35 4.00
N ILE A 660 23.42 -23.94 2.94
CA ILE A 660 24.46 -22.91 2.98
C ILE A 660 23.82 -21.54 3.21
N PHE A 661 22.67 -21.26 2.60
CA PHE A 661 21.93 -20.02 2.86
C PHE A 661 21.45 -19.97 4.32
N THR A 662 21.02 -21.11 4.88
CA THR A 662 20.60 -21.18 6.28
C THR A 662 21.78 -21.07 7.25
N THR A 663 22.92 -21.73 6.99
CA THR A 663 24.11 -21.62 7.86
C THR A 663 24.88 -20.32 7.71
N LEU A 664 24.91 -19.68 6.52
CA LEU A 664 25.47 -18.34 6.34
C LEU A 664 24.65 -17.28 7.10
N VAL A 665 23.33 -17.45 7.18
CA VAL A 665 22.45 -16.60 7.98
C VAL A 665 22.69 -16.84 9.48
N GLU A 666 22.76 -18.11 9.91
CA GLU A 666 23.02 -18.53 11.30
C GLU A 666 24.41 -18.07 11.81
N HIS A 667 25.45 -18.20 10.97
CA HIS A 667 26.81 -17.77 11.29
C HIS A 667 26.97 -16.25 11.25
N TRP A 668 26.18 -15.55 10.43
CA TRP A 668 26.17 -14.09 10.37
C TRP A 668 25.39 -13.50 11.55
N GLU A 669 24.31 -14.12 12.04
CA GLU A 669 23.63 -13.73 13.29
C GLU A 669 24.56 -13.85 14.52
N GLN A 670 25.41 -14.88 14.57
CA GLN A 670 26.39 -15.04 15.65
C GLN A 670 27.57 -14.04 15.57
N ASN A 671 27.94 -13.57 14.37
CA ASN A 671 29.12 -12.71 14.15
C ASN A 671 28.81 -11.25 13.80
N THR A 672 27.56 -10.89 13.51
CA THR A 672 27.12 -9.51 13.28
C THR A 672 26.00 -9.11 14.24
N SER A 673 26.28 -9.30 15.51
CA SER A 673 25.99 -8.30 16.53
C SER A 673 26.64 -6.95 16.13
N MET A 674 26.08 -6.28 15.11
CA MET A 674 26.55 -5.01 14.57
C MET A 674 25.52 -3.89 14.82
N PRO A 675 26.00 -2.67 15.14
CA PRO A 675 25.44 -1.75 16.12
C PRO A 675 24.47 -0.72 15.51
N HIS A 676 24.08 -0.89 14.25
CA HIS A 676 23.30 0.09 13.49
C HIS A 676 21.78 -0.03 13.67
N LEU A 677 21.31 -1.02 14.46
CA LEU A 677 19.92 -1.12 14.91
C LEU A 677 19.66 -0.39 16.24
N ASN A 678 20.69 0.15 16.90
CA ASN A 678 20.55 0.80 18.20
C ASN A 678 20.08 2.27 18.15
N THR A 679 20.03 2.90 16.98
CA THR A 679 19.78 4.34 16.91
C THR A 679 18.30 4.74 16.88
N ASN A 680 17.37 3.79 16.95
CA ASN A 680 15.95 4.12 17.13
C ASN A 680 15.20 3.08 17.98
N ARG A 681 15.74 2.84 19.19
CA ARG A 681 15.15 1.96 20.21
C ARG A 681 13.75 2.44 20.68
N GLN A 682 13.43 3.72 20.51
CA GLN A 682 12.13 4.32 20.89
C GLN A 682 11.02 4.06 19.86
N LEU A 683 11.29 4.18 18.56
CA LEU A 683 10.27 3.94 17.53
C LEU A 683 9.86 2.46 17.41
N ARG A 684 10.81 1.54 17.62
CA ARG A 684 10.51 0.10 17.65
C ARG A 684 9.70 -0.34 18.87
N THR A 685 9.69 0.44 19.94
CA THR A 685 8.82 0.19 21.11
C THR A 685 7.44 0.83 20.95
N LEU A 686 7.28 1.84 20.10
CA LEU A 686 6.00 2.53 19.87
C LEU A 686 5.13 1.86 18.80
N TRP A 687 5.71 1.35 17.71
CA TRP A 687 4.91 0.96 16.54
C TRP A 687 4.04 -0.31 16.73
N PRO A 688 4.51 -1.40 17.38
CA PRO A 688 3.62 -2.51 17.73
C PRO A 688 2.67 -2.17 18.88
N ARG A 689 2.97 -1.11 19.67
CA ARG A 689 2.24 -0.70 20.88
C ARG A 689 1.02 0.18 20.63
N ILE A 690 0.93 0.91 19.53
CA ILE A 690 -0.15 1.90 19.34
C ILE A 690 -1.45 1.29 18.80
N ASP A 691 -1.42 0.32 17.86
CA ASP A 691 -2.66 -0.13 17.20
C ASP A 691 -3.22 -1.50 17.65
N SER A 692 -2.43 -2.36 18.30
CA SER A 692 -2.93 -3.69 18.73
C SER A 692 -2.56 -4.07 20.16
N LEU A 693 -1.41 -3.59 20.65
CA LEU A 693 -1.03 -3.69 22.06
C LEU A 693 -1.74 -2.65 22.93
N ALA A 694 -2.02 -1.41 22.48
CA ALA A 694 -2.80 -0.47 23.29
C ALA A 694 -4.20 -1.00 23.66
N PHE A 695 -4.84 -1.77 22.76
CA PHE A 695 -6.14 -2.41 22.99
C PHE A 695 -6.06 -3.74 23.77
N SER A 696 -4.92 -4.44 23.73
CA SER A 696 -4.73 -5.74 24.43
C SER A 696 -3.96 -5.63 25.76
N GLU A 697 -2.97 -4.74 25.86
CA GLU A 697 -2.42 -4.21 27.13
C GLU A 697 -3.46 -3.37 27.90
N GLN A 698 -4.48 -2.77 27.26
CA GLN A 698 -5.62 -2.15 27.99
C GLN A 698 -6.34 -3.14 28.93
N ARG A 699 -6.35 -4.43 28.58
CA ARG A 699 -6.92 -5.50 29.43
C ARG A 699 -5.98 -6.00 30.51
N LEU A 700 -4.65 -5.88 30.33
CA LEU A 700 -3.62 -6.41 31.24
C LEU A 700 -2.97 -5.35 32.16
N LEU A 701 -2.95 -4.07 31.74
CA LEU A 701 -2.35 -2.92 32.46
C LEU A 701 -3.40 -2.13 33.25
N HIS A 702 -4.24 -2.80 34.03
CA HIS A 702 -5.10 -2.13 35.02
C HIS A 702 -4.31 -1.56 36.22
N GLU A 703 -2.97 -1.72 36.29
CA GLU A 703 -2.21 -1.47 37.52
C GLU A 703 -1.06 -0.43 37.45
N ARG A 704 -0.65 0.14 36.29
CA ARG A 704 0.44 1.15 36.25
C ARG A 704 0.18 2.36 35.34
N PRO A 705 0.44 3.61 35.81
CA PRO A 705 0.37 4.82 34.99
C PRO A 705 1.55 4.91 33.99
N LEU A 706 1.29 5.43 32.79
CA LEU A 706 2.30 5.64 31.74
C LEU A 706 3.03 6.97 31.98
N SER A 707 4.37 6.98 31.91
CA SER A 707 5.19 8.19 32.14
C SER A 707 5.46 8.97 30.84
N GLN A 708 5.57 10.31 30.92
CA GLN A 708 5.96 11.18 29.79
C GLN A 708 7.29 10.76 29.12
N GLN A 709 8.20 10.13 29.87
CA GLN A 709 9.46 9.59 29.32
C GLN A 709 9.25 8.46 28.31
N THR A 710 8.08 7.81 28.31
CA THR A 710 7.75 6.67 27.44
C THR A 710 7.34 7.10 26.02
N PHE A 711 6.84 8.33 25.84
CA PHE A 711 6.33 8.84 24.56
C PHE A 711 7.13 10.03 24.00
N ARG A 712 8.36 10.21 24.46
CA ARG A 712 9.27 11.25 23.97
C ARG A 712 9.90 10.83 22.66
N PHE A 713 9.61 11.57 21.60
CA PHE A 713 10.23 11.38 20.30
C PHE A 713 11.46 12.30 20.18
N GLU A 714 12.64 11.71 20.00
CA GLU A 714 13.90 12.46 19.92
C GLU A 714 14.67 12.03 18.67
N TYR A 715 15.04 13.01 17.85
CA TYR A 715 15.79 12.75 16.63
C TYR A 715 16.72 13.92 16.35
N LEU A 716 17.99 13.59 16.19
CA LEU A 716 19.07 14.35 15.56
C LEU A 716 20.36 13.64 16.01
N GLN A 717 20.86 12.69 15.21
CA GLN A 717 21.96 11.81 15.65
C GLN A 717 23.34 12.49 15.66
N LYS A 718 23.47 13.62 14.95
CA LYS A 718 24.68 14.44 14.89
C LYS A 718 24.26 15.90 14.86
N GLU A 719 24.97 16.73 15.62
CA GLU A 719 24.76 18.18 15.64
C GLU A 719 24.88 18.76 14.23
N ARG A 720 24.07 19.78 13.92
CA ARG A 720 24.12 20.50 12.64
C ARG A 720 24.59 21.93 12.88
N HIS A 721 25.59 22.35 12.11
CA HIS A 721 26.24 23.65 12.27
C HIS A 721 25.94 24.51 11.04
N GLY A 722 25.52 25.75 11.27
CA GLY A 722 25.46 26.81 10.30
C GLY A 722 26.55 27.81 10.60
N GLU A 723 27.57 27.88 9.74
CA GLU A 723 28.61 28.91 9.81
C GLU A 723 28.26 30.08 8.89
N VAL A 724 28.66 31.30 9.26
CA VAL A 724 28.42 32.51 8.46
C VAL A 724 29.33 32.50 7.23
N ASN A 725 28.75 32.64 6.04
CA ASN A 725 29.49 32.70 4.77
C ASN A 725 28.77 33.64 3.78
N GLN A 726 29.25 33.73 2.53
CA GLN A 726 28.63 34.60 1.50
C GLN A 726 27.33 34.02 0.90
N GLU A 727 26.88 32.85 1.35
CA GLU A 727 25.64 32.25 0.84
C GLU A 727 24.42 32.90 1.52
N GLY A 728 23.26 32.85 0.86
CA GLY A 728 22.01 33.33 1.47
C GLY A 728 21.52 32.45 2.62
N GLU A 729 20.34 32.79 3.12
CA GLU A 729 19.62 32.04 4.16
C GLU A 729 19.39 30.56 3.75
N ARG A 730 19.55 29.60 4.68
CA ARG A 730 19.57 28.14 4.37
C ARG A 730 18.96 27.26 5.46
N PHE A 731 18.52 26.05 5.13
CA PHE A 731 18.04 25.07 6.12
C PHE A 731 19.20 24.32 6.80
N LEU A 732 19.17 24.21 8.13
CA LEU A 732 20.13 23.41 8.91
C LEU A 732 19.61 22.00 9.22
N VAL A 733 18.31 21.88 9.49
CA VAL A 733 17.66 20.60 9.84
C VAL A 733 16.27 20.55 9.18
N THR A 734 15.95 19.39 8.59
CA THR A 734 14.61 18.98 8.15
C THR A 734 14.43 17.51 8.48
N GLY A 735 13.25 17.11 8.95
CA GLY A 735 12.94 15.73 9.32
C GLY A 735 12.17 15.63 10.63
N PRO A 736 11.74 14.40 11.00
CA PRO A 736 12.08 13.12 10.39
C PRO A 736 11.07 12.65 9.34
N HIS A 737 9.97 13.38 9.13
CA HIS A 737 8.84 12.99 8.27
C HIS A 737 8.13 11.74 8.81
N ASP A 738 7.91 11.72 10.12
CA ASP A 738 7.31 10.59 10.81
C ASP A 738 5.80 10.81 11.05
N PRO A 739 5.01 9.74 11.11
CA PRO A 739 3.59 9.82 11.43
C PRO A 739 3.36 10.19 12.89
N PHE A 740 2.47 11.15 13.14
CA PHE A 740 1.99 11.56 14.45
C PHE A 740 0.47 11.50 14.49
N PRO A 741 -0.14 10.88 15.51
CA PRO A 741 -1.59 10.87 15.66
C PRO A 741 -2.11 12.27 16.02
N ARG A 742 -3.43 12.45 15.93
CA ARG A 742 -4.10 13.65 16.44
C ARG A 742 -3.79 13.83 17.93
N GLY A 743 -3.56 15.07 18.36
CA GLY A 743 -3.24 15.38 19.75
C GLY A 743 -2.45 16.68 19.91
N ARG A 744 -2.20 17.07 21.17
CA ARG A 744 -1.33 18.20 21.50
C ARG A 744 0.08 17.74 21.80
N TYR A 745 1.03 18.50 21.26
CA TYR A 745 2.45 18.19 21.33
C TYR A 745 3.26 19.46 21.59
N THR A 746 4.47 19.28 22.10
CA THR A 746 5.47 20.33 22.19
C THR A 746 6.76 19.89 21.50
N ALA A 747 7.18 20.64 20.49
CA ALA A 747 8.50 20.47 19.87
C ALA A 747 9.54 21.30 20.64
N LEU A 748 10.62 20.66 21.10
CA LEU A 748 11.73 21.27 21.81
C LEU A 748 12.97 21.28 20.90
N PHE A 749 13.49 22.45 20.58
CA PHE A 749 14.70 22.64 19.79
C PHE A 749 15.84 23.10 20.69
N SER A 750 16.88 22.28 20.85
CA SER A 750 18.10 22.63 21.60
C SER A 750 19.15 23.19 20.65
N LEU A 751 19.51 24.45 20.83
CA LEU A 751 20.36 25.20 19.91
C LEU A 751 21.30 26.16 20.64
N THR A 752 22.50 26.34 20.08
CA THR A 752 23.58 27.15 20.64
C THR A 752 24.00 28.19 19.61
N VAL A 753 24.06 29.45 20.00
CA VAL A 753 24.65 30.52 19.18
C VAL A 753 26.09 30.70 19.64
N GLU A 754 27.06 30.58 18.72
CA GLU A 754 28.47 30.50 19.09
C GLU A 754 29.13 31.87 19.27
N GLU A 755 28.57 32.92 18.69
CA GLU A 755 29.07 34.30 18.74
C GLU A 755 28.01 35.28 19.25
N ASN A 756 28.38 36.55 19.47
CA ASN A 756 27.44 37.57 19.93
C ASN A 756 26.44 37.93 18.80
N PRO A 757 25.12 37.69 18.95
CA PRO A 757 24.12 37.81 17.88
C PRO A 757 23.88 39.22 17.32
N GLY A 758 24.55 40.25 17.85
CA GLY A 758 24.38 41.63 17.39
C GLY A 758 23.06 42.26 17.91
N PRO A 759 22.48 43.24 17.22
CA PRO A 759 21.35 44.03 17.72
C PRO A 759 20.08 43.18 17.99
N SER A 760 19.32 43.58 19.01
CA SER A 760 18.27 42.79 19.67
C SER A 760 17.08 42.34 18.81
N ASN A 761 16.88 42.94 17.63
CA ASN A 761 15.69 42.73 16.78
C ASN A 761 15.98 41.93 15.50
N GLU A 762 17.18 41.41 15.29
CA GLU A 762 17.50 40.64 14.07
C GLU A 762 17.14 39.15 14.21
N PRO A 763 16.55 38.53 13.16
CA PRO A 763 16.20 37.12 13.17
C PRO A 763 17.44 36.23 12.96
N LEU A 764 17.63 35.26 13.85
CA LEU A 764 18.75 34.31 13.85
C LEU A 764 18.38 32.99 13.18
N ALA A 765 17.19 32.45 13.53
CA ALA A 765 16.64 31.24 12.94
C ALA A 765 15.11 31.22 12.99
N ARG A 766 14.49 30.45 12.10
CA ARG A 766 13.06 30.14 12.14
C ARG A 766 12.87 28.65 12.38
N LEU A 767 12.11 28.33 13.42
CA LEU A 767 11.74 26.98 13.82
C LEU A 767 10.32 26.70 13.34
N GLU A 768 10.09 25.56 12.71
CA GLU A 768 8.78 25.19 12.19
C GLU A 768 8.45 23.73 12.51
N VAL A 769 7.15 23.44 12.66
CA VAL A 769 6.54 22.10 12.61
C VAL A 769 5.55 22.13 11.45
N VAL A 770 5.80 21.36 10.40
CA VAL A 770 5.02 21.39 9.15
C VAL A 770 4.76 19.97 8.62
N THR A 771 3.84 19.85 7.65
CA THR A 771 3.72 18.66 6.81
C THR A 771 4.77 18.65 5.71
N ARG A 772 5.02 17.49 5.09
CA ARG A 772 6.00 17.34 3.99
C ARG A 772 5.79 18.41 2.90
N ASN A 773 6.89 19.05 2.51
CA ASN A 773 6.94 20.19 1.56
C ASN A 773 6.40 21.52 2.11
N GLY A 774 6.01 21.59 3.38
CA GLY A 774 5.55 22.82 4.02
C GLY A 774 4.18 23.29 3.54
N THR A 775 3.34 22.38 3.05
CA THR A 775 1.99 22.70 2.58
C THR A 775 1.10 23.21 3.72
N GLN A 776 1.33 22.71 4.94
CA GLN A 776 0.64 23.14 6.14
C GLN A 776 1.63 23.30 7.29
N ALA A 777 1.69 24.50 7.87
CA ALA A 777 2.44 24.77 9.08
C ALA A 777 1.55 24.61 10.31
N TRP A 778 1.92 23.71 11.21
CA TRP A 778 1.24 23.47 12.48
C TRP A 778 1.72 24.43 13.56
N ALA A 779 3.01 24.77 13.55
CA ALA A 779 3.56 25.81 14.41
C ALA A 779 4.83 26.42 13.81
N GLN A 780 5.10 27.68 14.14
CA GLN A 780 6.31 28.38 13.73
C GLN A 780 6.76 29.38 14.80
N LYS A 781 8.06 29.57 14.95
CA LYS A 781 8.65 30.56 15.86
C LYS A 781 9.98 31.07 15.32
N THR A 782 10.14 32.38 15.28
CA THR A 782 11.40 33.03 14.92
C THR A 782 12.20 33.37 16.18
N LEU A 783 13.49 33.05 16.16
CA LEU A 783 14.45 33.38 17.20
C LEU A 783 15.14 34.69 16.86
N TYR A 784 15.18 35.61 17.82
CA TYR A 784 15.80 36.92 17.70
C TYR A 784 16.98 37.06 18.67
N GLY A 785 17.90 37.98 18.39
CA GLY A 785 19.09 38.22 19.23
C GLY A 785 18.82 38.59 20.69
N SER A 786 17.65 39.16 21.00
CA SER A 786 17.25 39.65 22.33
C SER A 786 17.10 38.59 23.44
N GLY A 787 17.15 37.30 23.13
CA GLY A 787 16.87 36.22 24.09
C GLY A 787 17.91 35.11 24.15
N VAL A 788 19.10 35.33 23.57
CA VAL A 788 20.06 34.25 23.32
C VAL A 788 21.46 34.64 23.81
N SER A 789 21.91 33.99 24.89
CA SER A 789 23.27 34.16 25.43
C SER A 789 24.29 33.31 24.64
N PRO A 790 25.41 33.90 24.17
CA PRO A 790 26.43 33.18 23.40
C PRO A 790 27.00 31.99 24.18
N GLY A 791 27.24 30.87 23.49
CA GLY A 791 27.88 29.67 24.04
C GLY A 791 27.01 28.81 24.97
N SER A 792 25.77 29.22 25.28
CA SER A 792 24.84 28.44 26.10
C SER A 792 23.80 27.71 25.25
N VAL A 793 23.33 26.55 25.72
CA VAL A 793 22.29 25.75 25.05
C VAL A 793 20.93 26.35 25.37
N HIS A 794 20.26 26.87 24.35
CA HIS A 794 18.90 27.40 24.43
C HIS A 794 17.91 26.34 23.99
N VAL A 795 16.95 26.01 24.87
CA VAL A 795 15.86 25.08 24.55
C VAL A 795 14.62 25.87 24.20
N CYS A 796 14.25 25.85 22.93
CA CYS A 796 13.08 26.54 22.42
C CYS A 796 11.90 25.58 22.35
N ALA A 797 10.91 25.79 23.20
CA ALA A 797 9.64 25.08 23.13
C ALA A 797 8.69 25.72 22.10
N LEU A 798 8.06 24.87 21.31
CA LEU A 798 7.10 25.20 20.27
C LEU A 798 5.89 24.26 20.38
N PRO A 799 4.83 24.64 21.13
CA PRO A 799 3.61 23.86 21.23
C PRO A 799 2.83 23.86 19.92
N PHE A 800 2.18 22.74 19.59
CA PHE A 800 1.34 22.58 18.40
C PHE A 800 0.23 21.54 18.64
N GLU A 801 -0.85 21.64 17.84
CA GLU A 801 -2.00 20.73 17.92
C GLU A 801 -2.25 20.10 16.54
N LEU A 802 -2.42 18.78 16.54
CA LEU A 802 -2.79 18.00 15.37
C LEU A 802 -4.26 17.62 15.47
N PRO A 803 -5.16 18.21 14.65
CA PRO A 803 -6.59 17.91 14.67
C PRO A 803 -6.93 16.57 14.00
N VAL A 804 -6.00 16.03 13.20
CA VAL A 804 -6.09 14.76 12.49
C VAL A 804 -4.76 14.03 12.58
N ASP A 805 -4.75 12.73 12.31
CA ASP A 805 -3.51 11.98 12.18
C ASP A 805 -2.72 12.50 10.97
N VAL A 806 -1.45 12.83 11.20
CA VAL A 806 -0.54 13.37 10.18
C VAL A 806 0.50 12.32 9.88
N ALA A 807 0.56 11.84 8.64
CA ALA A 807 1.44 10.75 8.26
C ALA A 807 2.93 11.14 8.11
N ASP A 808 3.22 12.43 8.00
CA ASP A 808 4.50 12.95 7.52
C ASP A 808 4.93 14.27 8.19
N LEU A 809 4.81 14.33 9.53
CA LEU A 809 5.19 15.50 10.31
C LEU A 809 6.72 15.72 10.25
N GLU A 810 7.14 16.94 9.93
CA GLU A 810 8.54 17.35 9.91
C GLU A 810 8.78 18.62 10.75
N THR A 811 9.93 18.72 11.39
CA THR A 811 10.42 20.00 11.92
C THR A 811 11.46 20.61 11.01
N ARG A 812 11.51 21.93 10.95
CA ARG A 812 12.54 22.66 10.21
C ARG A 812 13.23 23.69 11.08
N VAL A 813 14.54 23.81 10.87
CA VAL A 813 15.33 24.93 11.39
C VAL A 813 15.94 25.67 10.19
N TYR A 814 15.38 26.83 9.89
CA TYR A 814 15.89 27.74 8.87
C TYR A 814 16.86 28.74 9.50
N PHE A 815 18.01 28.94 8.88
CA PHE A 815 19.12 29.73 9.40
C PHE A 815 19.37 30.95 8.53
N TYR A 816 19.31 32.14 9.15
CA TYR A 816 19.42 33.43 8.46
C TYR A 816 20.86 33.84 8.11
N ASN A 817 21.84 32.97 8.35
CA ASN A 817 23.26 33.18 8.03
C ASN A 817 23.89 34.45 8.62
N ARG A 818 23.48 34.84 9.84
CA ARG A 818 23.95 36.06 10.52
C ARG A 818 25.05 35.83 11.55
N VAL A 819 24.90 34.79 12.37
CA VAL A 819 25.87 34.36 13.38
C VAL A 819 25.94 32.84 13.41
N PRO A 820 27.07 32.21 13.73
CA PRO A 820 27.16 30.76 13.73
C PRO A 820 26.16 30.14 14.71
N LEU A 821 25.36 29.19 14.21
CA LEU A 821 24.29 28.52 14.95
C LEU A 821 24.49 27.01 14.90
N ARG A 822 24.34 26.36 16.06
CA ARG A 822 24.41 24.92 16.19
C ARG A 822 23.08 24.35 16.69
N VAL A 823 22.53 23.37 15.99
CA VAL A 823 21.36 22.60 16.44
C VAL A 823 21.86 21.28 17.01
N GLN A 824 21.65 21.08 18.31
CA GLN A 824 22.17 19.91 19.03
C GLN A 824 21.15 18.77 19.06
N LYS A 825 19.86 19.11 19.27
CA LYS A 825 18.82 18.12 19.54
C LYS A 825 17.43 18.68 19.24
N ILE A 826 16.55 17.85 18.68
CA ILE A 826 15.13 18.15 18.51
C ILE A 826 14.31 17.04 19.16
N ARG A 827 13.27 17.42 19.90
CA ARG A 827 12.34 16.48 20.56
C ARG A 827 10.90 16.89 20.34
N ILE A 828 9.99 15.93 20.32
CA ILE A 828 8.55 16.15 20.32
C ILE A 828 7.98 15.34 21.47
N GLU A 829 7.20 16.00 22.34
CA GLU A 829 6.62 15.41 23.54
C GLU A 829 5.09 15.61 23.52
N PRO A 830 4.27 14.55 23.68
CA PRO A 830 2.82 14.69 23.77
C PRO A 830 2.39 15.25 25.12
N ASP A 831 1.31 16.03 25.12
CA ASP A 831 0.63 16.45 26.34
C ASP A 831 -0.30 15.32 26.84
N LEU A 832 0.28 14.37 27.59
CA LEU A 832 -0.43 13.20 28.09
C LEU A 832 -1.57 13.57 29.06
N GLY A 833 -1.48 14.69 29.76
CA GLY A 833 -2.52 15.13 30.69
C GLY A 833 -3.83 15.46 29.96
N ASP A 834 -3.73 16.24 28.89
CA ASP A 834 -4.87 16.63 28.06
C ASP A 834 -5.46 15.45 27.28
N TRP A 835 -4.60 14.51 26.86
CA TRP A 835 -5.02 13.28 26.19
C TRP A 835 -5.86 12.38 27.11
N TYR A 836 -5.37 12.06 28.30
CA TYR A 836 -6.14 11.28 29.28
C TYR A 836 -7.40 12.00 29.74
N TYR A 837 -7.34 13.33 29.90
CA TYR A 837 -8.49 14.15 30.28
C TYR A 837 -9.64 14.03 29.26
N THR A 838 -9.34 14.15 27.97
CA THR A 838 -10.34 14.11 26.89
C THR A 838 -10.96 12.72 26.75
N ASP A 839 -10.16 11.66 26.86
CA ASP A 839 -10.65 10.29 26.81
C ASP A 839 -11.44 9.91 28.07
N ALA A 840 -11.03 10.41 29.26
CA ALA A 840 -11.76 10.21 30.50
C ALA A 840 -13.16 10.84 30.45
N LEU A 841 -13.27 12.06 29.90
CA LEU A 841 -14.56 12.73 29.65
C LEU A 841 -15.42 11.94 28.66
N SER A 842 -14.84 11.49 27.54
CA SER A 842 -15.56 10.72 26.54
C SER A 842 -16.08 9.39 27.09
N ALA A 843 -15.28 8.70 27.92
CA ALA A 843 -15.68 7.49 28.62
C ALA A 843 -16.78 7.76 29.65
N LEU A 844 -16.73 8.91 30.32
CA LEU A 844 -17.76 9.33 31.28
C LEU A 844 -19.09 9.64 30.58
N GLU A 845 -19.06 10.34 29.44
CA GLU A 845 -20.24 10.59 28.58
C GLU A 845 -20.86 9.30 28.04
N ALA A 846 -20.03 8.29 27.75
CA ALA A 846 -20.47 6.97 27.31
C ALA A 846 -20.90 6.04 28.46
N GLU A 847 -21.01 6.54 29.70
CA GLU A 847 -21.33 5.80 30.92
C GLU A 847 -20.37 4.62 31.21
N GLN A 848 -19.15 4.67 30.68
CA GLN A 848 -18.11 3.66 30.89
C GLN A 848 -17.31 3.97 32.16
N TYR A 849 -17.97 3.93 33.31
CA TYR A 849 -17.41 4.44 34.57
C TYR A 849 -16.09 3.77 35.01
N ALA A 850 -15.90 2.48 34.73
CA ALA A 850 -14.64 1.79 35.04
C ALA A 850 -13.45 2.34 34.21
N THR A 851 -13.69 2.58 32.92
CA THR A 851 -12.71 3.17 32.01
C THR A 851 -12.45 4.64 32.36
N ALA A 852 -13.51 5.42 32.58
CA ALA A 852 -13.43 6.82 33.00
C ALA A 852 -12.61 6.99 34.28
N ARG A 853 -12.78 6.08 35.24
CA ARG A 853 -12.04 6.08 36.51
C ARG A 853 -10.55 5.88 36.31
N ILE A 854 -10.16 4.86 35.53
CA ILE A 854 -8.75 4.57 35.23
C ILE A 854 -8.10 5.76 34.51
N LEU A 855 -8.79 6.33 33.53
CA LEU A 855 -8.28 7.45 32.75
C LEU A 855 -8.18 8.73 33.61
N ALA A 856 -9.17 9.04 34.45
CA ALA A 856 -9.14 10.20 35.32
C ALA A 856 -8.02 10.12 36.38
N THR A 857 -7.77 8.94 36.96
CA THR A 857 -6.60 8.72 37.84
C THR A 857 -5.30 8.96 37.09
N ARG A 858 -5.22 8.59 35.81
CA ARG A 858 -4.04 8.85 34.96
C ARG A 858 -3.90 10.33 34.61
N THR A 859 -5.00 11.04 34.36
CA THR A 859 -5.00 12.50 34.15
C THR A 859 -4.41 13.24 35.35
N ALA A 860 -4.87 12.89 36.56
CA ALA A 860 -4.38 13.48 37.81
C ALA A 860 -2.90 13.14 38.09
N ALA A 861 -2.42 11.98 37.64
CA ALA A 861 -1.02 11.58 37.78
C ALA A 861 -0.09 12.17 36.70
N ALA A 862 -0.61 12.38 35.48
CA ALA A 862 0.17 12.85 34.33
C ALA A 862 0.29 14.37 34.26
N SER A 863 -0.63 15.09 34.89
CA SER A 863 -0.61 16.54 35.01
C SER A 863 -0.82 16.93 36.47
N GLU A 864 0.03 17.80 37.02
CA GLU A 864 -0.26 18.50 38.29
C GLU A 864 -1.39 19.53 38.11
N SER A 865 -2.33 19.26 37.20
CA SER A 865 -3.43 20.15 36.87
C SER A 865 -4.56 19.94 37.88
N VAL A 866 -4.99 21.05 38.49
CA VAL A 866 -6.21 21.10 39.31
C VAL A 866 -7.42 20.49 38.60
N LEU A 867 -7.48 20.63 37.27
CA LEU A 867 -8.55 20.07 36.45
C LEU A 867 -8.54 18.54 36.39
N GLY A 868 -7.35 17.93 36.37
CA GLY A 868 -7.20 16.48 36.40
C GLY A 868 -7.63 15.88 37.74
N ALA A 869 -7.22 16.51 38.84
CA ALA A 869 -7.61 16.13 40.19
C ALA A 869 -9.14 16.27 40.40
N TYR A 870 -9.72 17.36 39.92
CA TYR A 870 -11.17 17.59 39.95
C TYR A 870 -11.93 16.47 39.22
N LEU A 871 -11.56 16.15 37.97
CA LEU A 871 -12.19 15.09 37.19
C LEU A 871 -12.09 13.73 37.91
N HIS A 872 -10.95 13.42 38.53
CA HIS A 872 -10.78 12.19 39.30
C HIS A 872 -11.75 12.13 40.50
N GLY A 873 -11.87 13.21 41.27
CA GLY A 873 -12.83 13.30 42.38
C GLY A 873 -14.27 13.12 41.91
N VAL A 874 -14.65 13.75 40.78
CA VAL A 874 -16.00 13.63 40.18
C VAL A 874 -16.31 12.18 39.83
N VAL A 875 -15.38 11.49 39.16
CA VAL A 875 -15.58 10.10 38.74
C VAL A 875 -15.67 9.15 39.95
N GLU A 876 -14.84 9.32 40.98
CA GLU A 876 -14.94 8.52 42.21
C GLU A 876 -16.28 8.73 42.92
N HIS A 877 -16.81 9.96 42.92
CA HIS A 877 -18.12 10.26 43.49
C HIS A 877 -19.23 9.54 42.70
N LEU A 878 -19.22 9.61 41.37
CA LEU A 878 -20.22 8.98 40.50
C LEU A 878 -20.21 7.45 40.57
N VAL A 879 -19.04 6.83 40.73
CA VAL A 879 -18.88 5.37 40.92
C VAL A 879 -19.33 4.91 42.32
N GLY A 880 -19.67 5.85 43.22
CA GLY A 880 -20.12 5.57 44.58
C GLY A 880 -19.00 5.37 45.59
N ASN A 881 -17.74 5.64 45.24
CA ASN A 881 -16.60 5.56 46.15
C ASN A 881 -16.43 6.85 46.96
N ARG A 882 -17.43 7.13 47.79
CA ARG A 882 -17.63 8.41 48.49
C ARG A 882 -16.44 8.83 49.36
N GLN A 883 -15.78 7.88 50.02
CA GLN A 883 -14.65 8.16 50.91
C GLN A 883 -13.42 8.64 50.13
N HIS A 884 -13.13 8.04 48.98
CA HIS A 884 -12.00 8.44 48.14
C HIS A 884 -12.28 9.79 47.46
N ALA A 885 -13.50 9.99 46.95
CA ALA A 885 -13.91 11.27 46.39
C ALA A 885 -13.79 12.41 47.41
N GLN A 886 -14.24 12.18 48.64
CA GLN A 886 -14.11 13.13 49.74
C GLN A 886 -12.64 13.50 50.01
N THR A 887 -11.75 12.52 50.12
CA THR A 887 -10.31 12.78 50.32
C THR A 887 -9.69 13.58 49.16
N ILE A 888 -10.09 13.32 47.91
CA ILE A 888 -9.58 14.09 46.76
C ILE A 888 -10.04 15.55 46.88
N PHE A 889 -11.34 15.77 47.11
CA PHE A 889 -11.92 17.11 47.22
C PHE A 889 -11.39 17.92 48.41
N GLU A 890 -11.16 17.30 49.57
CA GLU A 890 -10.59 17.97 50.75
C GLU A 890 -9.12 18.40 50.55
N ASN A 891 -8.38 17.70 49.68
CA ASN A 891 -6.98 18.01 49.36
C ASN A 891 -6.82 18.94 48.14
N MET A 892 -7.91 19.33 47.48
CA MET A 892 -7.84 20.25 46.36
C MET A 892 -7.58 21.68 46.86
N PRO A 893 -6.66 22.43 46.24
CA PRO A 893 -6.52 23.85 46.54
C PRO A 893 -7.80 24.60 46.13
N ASP A 894 -8.23 25.58 46.92
CA ASP A 894 -9.38 26.46 46.65
C ASP A 894 -9.11 27.36 45.44
N VAL A 895 -9.15 26.76 44.25
CA VAL A 895 -8.88 27.43 42.97
C VAL A 895 -10.21 27.62 42.26
N THR A 896 -10.62 28.89 42.12
CA THR A 896 -11.62 29.30 41.13
C THR A 896 -11.06 28.93 39.76
N PRO A 897 -11.66 27.95 39.08
CA PRO A 897 -13.10 27.89 38.82
C PRO A 897 -13.92 26.91 39.71
N TYR A 898 -13.31 25.86 40.26
CA TYR A 898 -14.04 24.64 40.73
C TYR A 898 -14.49 24.64 42.19
N ALA A 899 -14.09 25.64 42.98
CA ALA A 899 -14.30 25.66 44.43
C ALA A 899 -15.78 25.46 44.83
N ALA A 900 -16.72 26.13 44.14
CA ALA A 900 -18.14 25.99 44.44
C ALA A 900 -18.66 24.55 44.26
N ASP A 901 -18.32 23.90 43.15
CA ASP A 901 -18.77 22.52 42.87
C ASP A 901 -18.08 21.50 43.78
N VAL A 902 -16.81 21.73 44.15
CA VAL A 902 -16.10 20.92 45.17
C VAL A 902 -16.84 20.97 46.51
N HIS A 903 -17.22 22.17 46.97
CA HIS A 903 -18.03 22.35 48.17
C HIS A 903 -19.40 21.68 48.04
N TYR A 904 -20.08 21.81 46.90
CA TYR A 904 -21.34 21.09 46.65
C TYR A 904 -21.18 19.58 46.80
N ARG A 905 -20.15 18.99 46.19
CA ARG A 905 -19.90 17.54 46.25
C ARG A 905 -19.55 17.06 47.65
N LEU A 906 -18.74 17.80 48.39
CA LEU A 906 -18.49 17.53 49.82
C LEU A 906 -19.78 17.57 50.63
N GLY A 907 -20.64 18.55 50.37
CA GLY A 907 -21.96 18.68 50.97
C GLY A 907 -22.89 17.50 50.66
N ALA A 908 -22.95 17.08 49.40
CA ALA A 908 -23.74 15.93 48.94
C ALA A 908 -23.23 14.60 49.54
N ILE A 909 -21.91 14.41 49.63
CA ILE A 909 -21.30 13.24 50.28
C ILE A 909 -21.65 13.22 51.77
N ALA A 910 -21.53 14.35 52.47
CA ALA A 910 -21.89 14.48 53.89
C ALA A 910 -23.39 14.23 54.13
N TYR A 911 -24.26 14.72 53.23
CA TYR A 911 -25.69 14.46 53.29
C TYR A 911 -26.01 12.97 53.14
N ALA A 912 -25.38 12.29 52.18
CA ALA A 912 -25.51 10.85 51.99
C ALA A 912 -25.00 10.03 53.21
N GLN A 913 -24.02 10.56 53.95
CA GLN A 913 -23.53 10.00 55.22
C GLN A 913 -24.43 10.34 56.43
N ARG A 914 -25.55 11.05 56.22
CA ARG A 914 -26.45 11.61 57.25
C ARG A 914 -25.80 12.60 58.21
N ASN A 915 -24.66 13.19 57.85
CA ASN A 915 -24.06 14.28 58.60
C ASN A 915 -24.66 15.62 58.13
N LEU A 916 -25.89 15.89 58.58
CA LEU A 916 -26.69 17.03 58.12
C LEU A 916 -26.06 18.40 58.44
N HIS A 917 -25.25 18.49 59.50
CA HIS A 917 -24.60 19.75 59.88
C HIS A 917 -23.45 20.09 58.94
N THR A 918 -22.56 19.14 58.67
CA THR A 918 -21.45 19.32 57.72
C THR A 918 -21.95 19.48 56.29
N ALA A 919 -23.01 18.75 55.92
CA ALA A 919 -23.68 18.92 54.63
C ALA A 919 -24.16 20.36 54.41
N GLN A 920 -24.88 20.93 55.39
CA GLN A 920 -25.35 22.30 55.32
C GLN A 920 -24.20 23.30 55.15
N GLN A 921 -23.13 23.18 55.94
CA GLN A 921 -21.99 24.11 55.88
C GLN A 921 -21.32 24.14 54.50
N HIS A 922 -21.05 22.97 53.92
CA HIS A 922 -20.44 22.90 52.59
C HIS A 922 -21.40 23.39 51.49
N LEU A 923 -22.69 23.11 51.59
CA LEU A 923 -23.67 23.57 50.60
C LEU A 923 -23.89 25.08 50.65
N GLU A 924 -23.94 25.67 51.85
CA GLU A 924 -24.01 27.13 52.02
C GLU A 924 -22.75 27.81 51.47
N GLU A 925 -21.58 27.21 51.64
CA GLU A 925 -20.33 27.72 51.07
C GLU A 925 -20.29 27.58 49.53
N ALA A 926 -20.78 26.47 48.98
CA ALA A 926 -20.92 26.29 47.54
C ALA A 926 -21.79 27.39 46.92
N ILE A 927 -22.90 27.72 47.58
CA ILE A 927 -23.82 28.78 47.18
C ILE A 927 -23.20 30.17 47.37
N ARG A 928 -22.40 30.39 48.42
CA ARG A 928 -21.68 31.65 48.61
C ARG A 928 -20.69 31.90 47.47
N LEU A 929 -20.01 30.85 47.03
CA LEU A 929 -19.03 30.90 45.94
C LEU A 929 -19.69 30.99 44.55
N LEU A 930 -20.82 30.29 44.36
CA LEU A 930 -21.61 30.34 43.13
C LEU A 930 -23.12 30.37 43.49
N PRO A 931 -23.71 31.57 43.62
CA PRO A 931 -25.11 31.73 44.00
C PRO A 931 -26.12 31.07 43.05
N THR A 932 -25.72 30.80 41.81
CA THR A 932 -26.52 30.12 40.77
C THR A 932 -26.36 28.59 40.78
N HIS A 933 -25.65 28.01 41.76
CA HIS A 933 -25.39 26.57 41.83
C HIS A 933 -26.64 25.76 42.23
N ILE A 934 -27.49 25.43 41.25
CA ILE A 934 -28.81 24.80 41.48
C ILE A 934 -28.74 23.48 42.25
N GLU A 935 -27.79 22.60 41.92
CA GLU A 935 -27.69 21.30 42.61
C GLU A 935 -27.31 21.45 44.09
N ALA A 936 -26.61 22.54 44.44
CA ALA A 936 -26.31 22.87 45.83
C ALA A 936 -27.56 23.37 46.54
N TRP A 937 -28.35 24.25 45.89
CA TRP A 937 -29.65 24.69 46.41
C TRP A 937 -30.64 23.52 46.59
N LYS A 938 -30.77 22.62 45.62
CA LYS A 938 -31.63 21.43 45.72
C LYS A 938 -31.21 20.54 46.88
N THR A 939 -29.92 20.22 46.97
CA THR A 939 -29.40 19.38 48.06
C THR A 939 -29.55 20.07 49.41
N LEU A 940 -29.35 21.39 49.48
CA LEU A 940 -29.54 22.17 50.70
C LEU A 940 -31.01 22.17 51.14
N LYS A 941 -31.96 22.22 50.18
CA LYS A 941 -33.38 22.07 50.46
C LYS A 941 -33.66 20.72 51.13
N GLU A 942 -33.13 19.64 50.58
CA GLU A 942 -33.28 18.30 51.16
C GLU A 942 -32.66 18.21 52.56
N VAL A 943 -31.50 18.82 52.79
CA VAL A 943 -30.87 18.94 54.12
C VAL A 943 -31.78 19.71 55.08
N TYR A 944 -32.38 20.84 54.67
CA TYR A 944 -33.31 21.61 55.49
C TYR A 944 -34.59 20.84 55.81
N GLN A 945 -35.14 20.09 54.84
CA GLN A 945 -36.28 19.20 55.05
C GLN A 945 -35.95 18.09 56.06
N ALA A 946 -34.79 17.44 55.91
CA ALA A 946 -34.32 16.40 56.84
C ALA A 946 -34.07 16.94 58.26
N ARG A 947 -33.85 18.25 58.42
CA ARG A 947 -33.68 18.94 59.70
C ARG A 947 -34.96 19.60 60.24
N GLY A 948 -36.07 19.57 59.50
CA GLY A 948 -37.33 20.21 59.89
C GLY A 948 -37.30 21.75 59.86
N LEU A 949 -36.55 22.35 58.93
CA LEU A 949 -36.37 23.80 58.80
C LEU A 949 -37.29 24.39 57.71
N ASP A 950 -38.61 24.26 57.88
CA ASP A 950 -39.62 24.56 56.84
C ASP A 950 -39.54 25.99 56.26
N GLN A 951 -39.23 26.99 57.09
CA GLN A 951 -39.08 28.38 56.61
C GLN A 951 -37.92 28.54 55.60
N GLN A 952 -36.83 27.81 55.79
CA GLN A 952 -35.69 27.84 54.87
C GLN A 952 -36.00 27.04 53.60
N VAL A 953 -36.76 25.94 53.71
CA VAL A 953 -37.24 25.16 52.56
C VAL A 953 -38.05 26.06 51.61
N SER A 954 -39.05 26.79 52.12
CA SER A 954 -39.85 27.70 51.28
C SER A 954 -39.02 28.80 50.62
N ARG A 955 -37.99 29.31 51.30
CA ARG A 955 -37.07 30.30 50.73
C ARG A 955 -36.24 29.72 49.58
N VAL A 956 -35.72 28.52 49.74
CA VAL A 956 -34.96 27.83 48.68
C VAL A 956 -35.86 27.48 47.50
N GLU A 957 -37.11 27.08 47.73
CA GLU A 957 -38.07 26.81 46.65
C GLU A 957 -38.35 28.05 45.81
N HIS A 958 -38.54 29.20 46.45
CA HIS A 958 -38.71 30.46 45.74
C HIS A 958 -37.47 30.82 44.89
N ILE A 959 -36.26 30.62 45.43
CA ILE A 959 -35.00 30.87 44.69
C ILE A 959 -34.87 29.94 43.48
N LEU A 960 -35.18 28.65 43.65
CA LEU A 960 -35.11 27.66 42.58
C LEU A 960 -36.13 27.92 41.46
N GLU A 961 -37.33 28.37 41.79
CA GLU A 961 -38.36 28.76 40.82
C GLU A 961 -37.92 29.99 40.00
N THR A 962 -37.24 30.95 40.62
CA THR A 962 -36.72 32.13 39.92
C THR A 962 -35.54 31.79 39.01
N LEU A 963 -34.69 30.83 39.37
CA LEU A 963 -33.46 30.50 38.63
C LEU A 963 -33.66 29.55 37.43
N TYR A 964 -34.73 28.74 37.36
CA TYR A 964 -34.77 27.61 36.40
C TYR A 964 -36.16 27.22 35.88
N THR A 965 -36.76 28.05 35.03
CA THR A 965 -37.96 27.66 34.26
C THR A 965 -38.05 28.35 32.89
N PRO A 966 -37.34 27.86 31.84
CA PRO A 966 -37.52 28.38 30.49
C PRO A 966 -38.95 28.10 30.00
N LYS A 967 -39.61 29.11 29.43
CA LYS A 967 -40.94 28.95 28.83
C LYS A 967 -40.93 27.99 27.64
N TYR A 968 -39.83 27.94 26.89
CA TYR A 968 -39.63 27.07 25.74
C TYR A 968 -38.34 26.24 25.90
N PRO A 969 -38.41 24.97 26.33
CA PRO A 969 -37.25 24.09 26.46
C PRO A 969 -36.74 23.59 25.09
N ALA A 970 -35.43 23.40 24.94
CA ALA A 970 -34.81 23.03 23.66
C ALA A 970 -33.67 21.98 23.75
N ALA A 971 -32.98 21.85 24.89
CA ALA A 971 -31.91 20.87 25.18
C ALA A 971 -30.96 20.56 23.99
N VAL A 972 -30.12 21.53 23.63
CA VAL A 972 -29.18 21.45 22.48
C VAL A 972 -27.73 21.52 22.93
N ASN A 973 -26.90 20.58 22.49
CA ASN A 973 -25.46 20.54 22.80
C ASN A 973 -24.61 21.18 21.68
N PHE A 974 -23.90 22.25 22.00
CA PHE A 974 -22.90 22.92 21.17
C PHE A 974 -21.49 22.44 21.54
N GLY A 975 -20.85 21.73 20.61
CA GLY A 975 -19.43 21.39 20.66
C GLY A 975 -18.98 20.55 21.87
N ASN A 976 -19.89 19.84 22.54
CA ASN A 976 -19.66 19.12 23.81
C ASN A 976 -19.17 20.03 24.94
N GLN A 977 -19.45 21.33 24.82
CA GLN A 977 -18.91 22.36 25.70
C GLN A 977 -20.02 23.17 26.36
N ILE A 978 -21.08 23.50 25.61
CA ILE A 978 -22.18 24.36 26.07
C ILE A 978 -23.51 23.72 25.71
N MET A 979 -24.38 23.56 26.70
CA MET A 979 -25.74 23.06 26.51
C MET A 979 -26.74 24.21 26.60
N PHE A 980 -27.53 24.42 25.56
CA PHE A 980 -28.67 25.33 25.55
C PHE A 980 -29.92 24.60 26.06
N LEU A 981 -30.49 25.08 27.16
CA LEU A 981 -31.59 24.40 27.85
C LEU A 981 -32.95 24.90 27.37
N GLY A 982 -33.04 26.17 26.99
CA GLY A 982 -34.26 26.78 26.50
C GLY A 982 -34.22 28.29 26.56
N TYR A 983 -35.36 28.91 26.24
CA TYR A 983 -35.51 30.35 26.26
C TYR A 983 -36.90 30.79 26.72
N SER A 984 -36.98 32.04 27.15
CA SER A 984 -38.24 32.77 27.37
C SER A 984 -38.23 34.04 26.51
N VAL A 985 -39.38 34.40 25.95
CA VAL A 985 -39.53 35.62 25.15
C VAL A 985 -40.82 36.33 25.52
N GLN A 986 -40.72 37.66 25.71
CA GLN A 986 -41.84 38.53 26.04
C GLN A 986 -41.80 39.82 25.22
N ASN A 987 -42.95 40.23 24.68
CA ASN A 987 -43.13 41.56 24.09
C ASN A 987 -43.36 42.56 25.24
N ILE A 988 -42.42 43.49 25.45
CA ILE A 988 -42.52 44.50 26.50
C ILE A 988 -43.31 45.72 25.99
N SER A 989 -42.94 46.21 24.81
CA SER A 989 -43.60 47.32 24.11
C SER A 989 -43.45 47.15 22.60
N PRO A 990 -44.19 47.88 21.75
CA PRO A 990 -44.02 47.81 20.31
C PRO A 990 -42.56 48.05 19.93
N GLY A 991 -41.95 47.07 19.26
CA GLY A 991 -40.57 47.13 18.83
C GLY A 991 -39.50 46.73 19.85
N LEU A 992 -39.86 46.25 21.06
CA LEU A 992 -38.92 45.86 22.10
C LEU A 992 -39.26 44.48 22.70
N LEU A 993 -38.32 43.53 22.55
CA LEU A 993 -38.39 42.19 23.12
C LEU A 993 -37.53 42.08 24.37
N HIS A 994 -38.03 41.35 25.36
CA HIS A 994 -37.21 40.79 26.43
C HIS A 994 -36.96 39.31 26.12
N LEU A 995 -35.68 38.94 26.05
CA LEU A 995 -35.22 37.59 25.77
C LEU A 995 -34.45 37.08 26.98
N GLU A 996 -34.76 35.85 27.36
CA GLU A 996 -34.01 35.13 28.37
C GLU A 996 -33.51 33.81 27.80
N TYR A 997 -32.24 33.51 28.03
CA TYR A 997 -31.60 32.26 27.63
C TYR A 997 -31.10 31.50 28.84
N TYR A 998 -31.22 30.18 28.76
CA TYR A 998 -30.83 29.27 29.83
C TYR A 998 -29.77 28.33 29.28
N TRP A 999 -28.55 28.41 29.81
CA TRP A 999 -27.41 27.63 29.36
C TRP A 999 -26.86 26.76 30.48
N ARG A 1000 -26.07 25.74 30.12
CA ARG A 1000 -25.26 24.94 31.03
C ARG A 1000 -23.87 24.73 30.43
N ALA A 1001 -22.82 25.07 31.15
CA ALA A 1001 -21.47 24.66 30.76
C ALA A 1001 -21.29 23.15 31.03
N LEU A 1002 -20.74 22.42 30.07
CA LEU A 1002 -20.49 20.97 30.19
C LEU A 1002 -19.05 20.66 30.62
N VAL A 1003 -18.13 21.55 30.27
CA VAL A 1003 -16.70 21.47 30.57
C VAL A 1003 -16.18 22.88 30.88
N PRO A 1004 -14.96 23.05 31.41
CA PRO A 1004 -14.41 24.37 31.66
C PRO A 1004 -14.13 25.05 30.32
N LEU A 1005 -14.75 26.21 30.11
CA LEU A 1005 -14.55 26.99 28.90
C LEU A 1005 -13.31 27.86 29.09
N ARG A 1006 -12.31 27.74 28.21
CA ARG A 1006 -11.05 28.51 28.31
C ARG A 1006 -11.02 29.75 27.40
N LYS A 1007 -12.14 30.04 26.76
CA LYS A 1007 -12.30 31.08 25.74
C LYS A 1007 -13.65 31.77 25.92
N ASP A 1008 -13.71 33.01 25.47
CA ASP A 1008 -14.93 33.80 25.42
C ASP A 1008 -15.62 33.64 24.06
N TYR A 1009 -16.75 32.94 24.07
CA TYR A 1009 -17.61 32.72 22.93
C TYR A 1009 -18.64 33.83 22.80
N VAL A 1010 -19.02 34.12 21.56
CA VAL A 1010 -20.09 35.06 21.23
C VAL A 1010 -21.32 34.26 20.77
N PHE A 1011 -22.47 34.67 21.28
CA PHE A 1011 -23.76 34.09 20.92
C PHE A 1011 -24.39 34.97 19.84
N PHE A 1012 -24.86 34.35 18.76
CA PHE A 1012 -25.58 35.08 17.70
C PHE A 1012 -27.02 34.60 17.64
N VAL A 1013 -27.93 35.54 17.45
CA VAL A 1013 -29.33 35.29 17.12
C VAL A 1013 -29.71 36.04 15.83
N HIS A 1014 -30.22 35.32 14.84
CA HIS A 1014 -30.70 35.87 13.58
C HIS A 1014 -32.22 35.73 13.48
N PHE A 1015 -32.87 36.79 13.04
CA PHE A 1015 -34.31 36.84 12.80
C PHE A 1015 -34.54 37.03 11.29
N GLU A 1016 -35.20 36.06 10.66
CA GLU A 1016 -35.51 36.04 9.23
C GLU A 1016 -37.02 36.17 9.01
N GLY A 1017 -37.46 37.31 8.45
CA GLY A 1017 -38.85 37.57 8.05
C GLY A 1017 -39.04 37.58 6.52
N GLN A 1018 -40.26 37.80 6.04
CA GLN A 1018 -40.55 37.82 4.59
C GLN A 1018 -39.83 38.95 3.81
N ALA A 1019 -39.54 40.08 4.46
CA ALA A 1019 -38.91 41.25 3.83
C ALA A 1019 -37.84 41.95 4.69
N ILE A 1020 -37.74 41.61 5.98
CA ILE A 1020 -36.82 42.24 6.94
C ILE A 1020 -36.08 41.13 7.68
N SER A 1021 -34.75 41.25 7.73
CA SER A 1021 -33.89 40.38 8.52
C SER A 1021 -32.99 41.23 9.40
N PHE A 1022 -32.81 40.83 10.66
CA PHE A 1022 -31.91 41.50 11.59
C PHE A 1022 -31.24 40.47 12.50
N GLN A 1023 -30.12 40.83 13.10
CA GLN A 1023 -29.31 39.94 13.93
C GLN A 1023 -28.76 40.68 15.15
N HIS A 1024 -28.46 39.91 16.20
CA HIS A 1024 -27.80 40.39 17.39
C HIS A 1024 -26.72 39.40 17.82
N ASP A 1025 -25.51 39.90 18.00
CA ASP A 1025 -24.36 39.15 18.49
C ASP A 1025 -23.95 39.76 19.82
N HIS A 1026 -23.86 38.93 20.86
CA HIS A 1026 -23.56 39.42 22.20
C HIS A 1026 -22.73 38.41 23.00
N ALA A 1027 -22.00 38.95 23.97
CA ALA A 1027 -21.37 38.17 25.02
C ALA A 1027 -22.40 37.97 26.15
N PRO A 1028 -22.33 36.85 26.89
CA PRO A 1028 -23.37 36.52 27.84
C PRO A 1028 -23.44 37.51 29.01
N HIS A 1029 -24.66 37.96 29.33
CA HIS A 1029 -24.96 38.78 30.50
C HIS A 1029 -25.79 37.99 31.51
N VAL A 1030 -25.39 37.97 32.78
CA VAL A 1030 -26.06 37.18 33.83
C VAL A 1030 -26.68 38.09 34.86
N LEU A 1031 -27.91 37.76 35.27
CA LEU A 1031 -28.60 38.39 36.38
C LEU A 1031 -27.91 38.00 37.69
N ASP A 1032 -27.40 38.98 38.44
CA ASP A 1032 -26.89 38.74 39.78
C ASP A 1032 -28.07 38.48 40.73
N PRO A 1033 -28.22 37.27 41.29
CA PRO A 1033 -29.37 36.91 42.14
C PRO A 1033 -29.43 37.69 43.47
N LEU A 1034 -28.40 38.46 43.82
CA LEU A 1034 -28.40 39.31 45.01
C LEU A 1034 -28.72 40.79 44.70
N SER A 1035 -28.51 41.25 43.47
CA SER A 1035 -28.69 42.67 43.09
C SER A 1035 -29.70 42.90 41.96
N ASP A 1036 -30.17 41.86 41.28
CA ASP A 1036 -31.15 41.87 40.18
C ASP A 1036 -30.70 42.71 38.96
N GLU A 1037 -29.41 43.06 38.85
CA GLU A 1037 -28.85 43.76 37.68
C GLU A 1037 -28.03 42.81 36.77
N PRO A 1038 -28.15 42.96 35.43
CA PRO A 1038 -27.39 42.16 34.48
C PRO A 1038 -25.92 42.60 34.40
N SER A 1039 -25.00 41.68 34.67
CA SER A 1039 -23.55 41.90 34.59
C SER A 1039 -22.94 41.07 33.45
N LEU A 1040 -21.93 41.61 32.78
CA LEU A 1040 -21.19 40.86 31.74
C LEU A 1040 -20.48 39.67 32.39
N TYR A 1041 -20.74 38.47 31.90
CA TYR A 1041 -20.20 37.24 32.47
C TYR A 1041 -19.62 36.33 31.38
N PRO A 1042 -18.39 36.60 30.91
CA PRO A 1042 -17.78 35.94 29.76
C PRO A 1042 -17.74 34.41 29.90
N THR A 1043 -17.84 33.67 28.78
CA THR A 1043 -17.93 32.21 28.86
C THR A 1043 -16.70 31.56 29.47
N SER A 1044 -15.51 32.19 29.39
CA SER A 1044 -14.31 31.68 30.05
C SER A 1044 -14.43 31.59 31.58
N HIS A 1045 -15.40 32.28 32.16
CA HIS A 1045 -15.70 32.22 33.59
C HIS A 1045 -16.72 31.12 33.94
N TRP A 1046 -17.37 30.50 32.96
CA TRP A 1046 -18.40 29.49 33.21
C TRP A 1046 -17.80 28.18 33.74
N GLN A 1047 -18.43 27.63 34.77
CA GLN A 1047 -18.02 26.38 35.42
C GLN A 1047 -18.69 25.15 34.82
N PRO A 1048 -18.00 23.99 34.78
CA PRO A 1048 -18.67 22.73 34.44
C PRO A 1048 -19.89 22.51 35.34
N GLY A 1049 -21.06 22.34 34.74
CA GLY A 1049 -22.33 22.18 35.44
C GLY A 1049 -23.04 23.48 35.80
N GLU A 1050 -22.39 24.64 35.69
CA GLU A 1050 -23.01 25.94 35.96
C GLU A 1050 -24.17 26.20 35.03
N LEU A 1051 -25.28 26.67 35.62
CA LEU A 1051 -26.47 27.10 34.92
C LEU A 1051 -26.46 28.60 34.79
N ILE A 1052 -26.52 29.07 33.54
CA ILE A 1052 -26.42 30.48 33.21
C ILE A 1052 -27.79 30.94 32.75
N HIS A 1053 -28.40 31.84 33.53
CA HIS A 1053 -29.59 32.57 33.13
C HIS A 1053 -29.16 33.93 32.62
N GLU A 1054 -29.32 34.09 31.31
CA GLU A 1054 -29.05 35.34 30.62
C GLU A 1054 -30.36 36.05 30.33
N ALA A 1055 -30.38 37.38 30.51
CA ALA A 1055 -31.52 38.22 30.19
C ALA A 1055 -31.07 39.51 29.50
N PHE A 1056 -31.69 39.86 28.37
CA PHE A 1056 -31.40 41.10 27.66
C PHE A 1056 -32.59 41.62 26.85
N TYR A 1057 -32.53 42.91 26.51
CA TYR A 1057 -33.54 43.58 25.70
C TYR A 1057 -33.05 43.75 24.26
N LEU A 1058 -33.91 43.42 23.30
CA LEU A 1058 -33.61 43.51 21.88
C LEU A 1058 -34.64 44.38 21.17
N ALA A 1059 -34.18 45.47 20.55
CA ALA A 1059 -35.00 46.26 19.65
C ALA A 1059 -35.25 45.46 18.36
N ALA A 1060 -36.51 45.23 18.03
CA ALA A 1060 -36.89 44.35 16.93
C ALA A 1060 -38.09 44.92 16.15
N PRO A 1061 -38.06 44.96 14.80
CA PRO A 1061 -39.19 45.43 14.00
C PRO A 1061 -40.45 44.55 14.20
N PRO A 1062 -41.67 45.12 14.08
CA PRO A 1062 -42.90 44.35 14.17
C PRO A 1062 -42.99 43.36 12.99
N GLY A 1063 -43.40 42.12 13.26
CA GLY A 1063 -43.45 41.07 12.25
C GLY A 1063 -43.35 39.65 12.82
N THR A 1064 -43.44 38.65 11.95
CA THR A 1064 -43.24 37.23 12.30
C THR A 1064 -41.90 36.77 11.74
N PHE A 1065 -41.02 36.27 12.61
CA PHE A 1065 -39.64 35.94 12.26
C PHE A 1065 -39.31 34.48 12.60
N SER A 1066 -38.63 33.81 11.69
CA SER A 1066 -37.91 32.57 11.96
C SER A 1066 -36.60 32.90 12.68
N ILE A 1067 -36.31 32.21 13.78
CA ILE A 1067 -35.15 32.51 14.62
C ILE A 1067 -34.08 31.44 14.44
N GLN A 1068 -32.83 31.87 14.26
CA GLN A 1068 -31.65 31.01 14.25
C GLN A 1068 -30.70 31.41 15.37
N LEU A 1069 -30.22 30.44 16.14
CA LEU A 1069 -29.29 30.66 17.26
C LEU A 1069 -28.02 29.85 17.06
N GLY A 1070 -26.87 30.38 17.46
CA GLY A 1070 -25.63 29.62 17.53
C GLY A 1070 -24.51 30.32 18.30
N VAL A 1071 -23.38 29.62 18.40
CA VAL A 1071 -22.21 30.02 19.21
C VAL A 1071 -20.96 30.02 18.33
N TRP A 1072 -20.12 31.05 18.44
CA TRP A 1072 -18.90 31.17 17.62
C TRP A 1072 -17.70 31.77 18.38
N ASP A 1073 -16.50 31.39 17.93
CA ASP A 1073 -15.21 31.85 18.47
C ASP A 1073 -14.74 33.12 17.73
N PRO A 1074 -14.65 34.29 18.39
CA PRO A 1074 -14.33 35.56 17.74
C PRO A 1074 -12.85 35.77 17.40
N GLU A 1075 -11.90 35.14 18.10
CA GLU A 1075 -10.50 35.56 18.08
C GLU A 1075 -9.55 34.58 17.36
N GLN A 1076 -9.72 33.27 17.53
CA GLN A 1076 -8.75 32.30 17.00
C GLN A 1076 -9.22 31.62 15.71
N THR A 1077 -10.37 30.96 15.74
CA THR A 1077 -10.81 30.12 14.60
C THR A 1077 -11.78 30.85 13.67
N ARG A 1078 -12.52 31.86 14.16
CA ARG A 1078 -13.66 32.48 13.47
C ARG A 1078 -14.70 31.47 12.98
N GLN A 1079 -14.80 30.32 13.67
CA GLN A 1079 -15.72 29.24 13.32
C GLN A 1079 -16.86 29.11 14.35
N ARG A 1080 -18.02 28.66 13.87
CA ARG A 1080 -19.17 28.28 14.70
C ARG A 1080 -18.99 26.89 15.30
N LEU A 1081 -19.43 26.72 16.56
CA LEU A 1081 -19.45 25.41 17.21
C LEU A 1081 -20.47 24.47 16.54
N PRO A 1082 -20.16 23.17 16.35
CA PRO A 1082 -21.08 22.20 15.78
C PRO A 1082 -22.17 21.80 16.80
N VAL A 1083 -23.36 21.49 16.30
CA VAL A 1083 -24.46 20.91 17.10
C VAL A 1083 -24.31 19.39 17.12
N ILE A 1084 -24.10 18.80 18.31
CA ILE A 1084 -23.77 17.38 18.48
C ILE A 1084 -25.01 16.53 18.75
N ALA A 1085 -25.93 17.01 19.59
CA ALA A 1085 -27.20 16.37 19.90
C ALA A 1085 -28.30 17.42 19.99
N ALA A 1086 -29.42 17.17 19.32
CA ALA A 1086 -30.62 18.00 19.32
C ALA A 1086 -31.86 17.10 19.41
N GLN A 1087 -32.90 17.51 20.14
CA GLN A 1087 -34.21 16.84 20.09
C GLN A 1087 -34.72 16.80 18.64
N ALA A 1088 -35.44 15.73 18.29
CA ALA A 1088 -35.94 15.52 16.93
C ALA A 1088 -36.79 16.73 16.46
N GLY A 1089 -36.26 17.48 15.49
CA GLY A 1089 -36.92 18.65 14.88
C GLY A 1089 -36.20 20.00 15.02
N THR A 1090 -35.15 20.13 15.84
CA THR A 1090 -34.46 21.43 16.07
C THR A 1090 -33.13 21.61 15.31
N ALA A 1091 -32.47 20.53 14.87
CA ALA A 1091 -31.26 20.57 14.03
C ALA A 1091 -30.85 19.17 13.49
N SER A 1092 -30.06 19.12 12.41
CA SER A 1092 -29.35 17.89 11.94
C SER A 1092 -27.96 17.79 12.58
N SER A 1093 -27.43 16.57 12.76
CA SER A 1093 -26.14 16.27 13.44
C SER A 1093 -24.86 16.81 12.75
N ARG A 1094 -25.02 17.65 11.72
CA ARG A 1094 -23.93 18.39 11.05
C ARG A 1094 -24.16 19.91 11.00
N SER A 1095 -25.22 20.41 11.63
CA SER A 1095 -25.53 21.84 11.64
C SER A 1095 -24.65 22.61 12.65
N ARG A 1096 -24.40 23.90 12.38
CA ARG A 1096 -23.65 24.81 13.27
C ARG A 1096 -24.54 25.94 13.86
N LYS A 1097 -25.85 25.71 13.83
CA LYS A 1097 -26.92 26.63 14.27
C LYS A 1097 -28.19 25.82 14.50
N ILE A 1098 -29.07 26.30 15.37
CA ILE A 1098 -30.40 25.72 15.59
C ILE A 1098 -31.51 26.65 15.14
N HIS A 1099 -32.65 26.06 14.76
CA HIS A 1099 -33.86 26.80 14.42
C HIS A 1099 -34.83 26.78 15.60
N LEU A 1100 -35.20 27.95 16.09
CA LEU A 1100 -36.22 28.09 17.14
C LEU A 1100 -37.59 28.38 16.51
N PRO A 1101 -38.71 28.05 17.20
CA PRO A 1101 -40.05 28.39 16.76
C PRO A 1101 -40.23 29.86 16.37
N THR A 1102 -41.14 30.11 15.43
CA THR A 1102 -41.43 31.45 14.90
C THR A 1102 -42.00 32.35 16.01
N VAL A 1103 -41.47 33.57 16.14
CA VAL A 1103 -41.95 34.56 17.13
C VAL A 1103 -42.64 35.71 16.41
N THR A 1104 -43.82 36.09 16.91
CA THR A 1104 -44.55 37.28 16.46
C THR A 1104 -44.26 38.46 17.38
N ILE A 1105 -43.66 39.49 16.82
CA ILE A 1105 -43.32 40.76 17.47
C ILE A 1105 -44.41 41.76 17.11
N ARG A 1106 -45.04 42.35 18.13
CA ARG A 1106 -46.16 43.29 17.97
C ARG A 1106 -45.70 44.73 17.83
#